data_AF-A0A6P3EXR3-F1
#
_entry.id   AF-A0A6P3EXR3-F1
#
_cell.length_a   1.000
_cell.length_b   1.000
_cell.length_c   1.000
_cell.angle_alpha   90.00
_cell.angle_beta   90.00
_cell.angle_gamma   90.00
#
_symmetry.space_group_name_H-M   'P 1'
#
loop_
_entity.id
_entity.type
_entity.pdbx_description
1 polymer ?
#
loop_
_entity_poly.entity_id
_entity_poly.type
_entity_poly.pdbx_seq_one_letter_code
_entity_poly.pdbx_strand_id
1 'polypeptide(L)'
;MGRRGLVLLLPLPLPLLLLLPAALPAAHCPEPCTCAAHGALRCPGPRAGLVRLSLTYLPVRVIPPQAFKGLNEVMKIEISQSDSLERIEANAFDSLLNLSEILIQNTKNLVHIGPGAFTHLPRLKYLSICNTGIRTFPDVTKIFSSEFNFILEICDNLHITTIPGNAFQGMNNESVTLKLYRNGLEEVQRHAFNGTTLLSLELKENVHLEKMDDEALWGTSGPSILDISSTKLQALPSYGLESVQTLIATSSYSLKKLPSREKFANLLDATLTYPSHCCAFRNWLTKEQNFSFSIFENFSKQCESTARKPSNETFFSAIIAESQLAGWDYDYGFCSPKTLQCAPEPDAFNPCEDIMGYGFLRALIWLISVLAITGNLTVLCVLLTSRYKLTVPRFLMCNLSFADFCMGIYLLLVASVDSQTRGQYYNYAIDWQTGSGCRAAGFFTVFASELSVYTLAVITLERWHTITYAVQLDQRLRLRHAIAVMLGGWLLSTLIALLPLVGVSSYRKVSICLPMDVESTLSQVYILTILIFNVIAFIVICACYVKIYFTVQNPELVATNKDTKIAKKMAVLIFTDFTCMAPISFFAISAAFKVPLITVTNSKVLLVLFYPVNSCANPFLYAIFTKAFRRDFFLLLSKFGCCKHRAELYRKKEFSAYNSSCKNGITGSNKPSQSTLKLSTLHYQYSAILDKTFYKKC
;
A
#
# COMPACT_ATOMS: atom_id res chain seq x y z
N MET A 1 43.55 35.59 -4.48
CA MET A 1 42.90 36.72 -3.77
C MET A 1 41.70 36.16 -3.01
N GLY A 2 41.59 36.42 -1.71
CA GLY A 2 40.41 36.07 -0.91
C GLY A 2 40.71 35.30 0.38
N ARG A 3 41.30 35.98 1.36
CA ARG A 3 41.34 35.57 2.78
C ARG A 3 39.90 35.40 3.31
N ARG A 4 39.60 34.29 3.99
CA ARG A 4 38.58 34.24 5.06
C ARG A 4 39.11 33.43 6.23
N GLY A 5 39.14 34.09 7.38
CA GLY A 5 39.83 33.67 8.60
C GLY A 5 39.08 32.60 9.37
N LEU A 6 39.88 31.76 10.01
CA LEU A 6 39.51 30.89 11.13
C LEU A 6 39.09 31.79 12.30
N VAL A 7 37.83 31.71 12.73
CA VAL A 7 37.40 32.26 14.02
C VAL A 7 37.60 31.17 15.06
N LEU A 8 38.67 31.31 15.84
CA LEU A 8 38.92 30.59 17.08
C LEU A 8 38.11 31.31 18.17
N LEU A 9 37.05 30.71 18.69
CA LEU A 9 36.36 31.18 19.90
C LEU A 9 36.82 30.30 21.07
N LEU A 10 37.62 30.89 21.96
CA LEU A 10 37.97 30.37 23.28
C LEU A 10 36.70 30.10 24.11
N PRO A 11 36.67 29.05 24.95
CA PRO A 11 35.73 28.99 26.06
C PRO A 11 36.30 29.80 27.24
N LEU A 12 35.58 30.83 27.70
CA LEU A 12 35.81 31.42 29.02
C LEU A 12 35.36 30.43 30.10
N PRO A 13 36.08 30.30 31.24
CA PRO A 13 35.60 29.53 32.37
C PRO A 13 34.59 30.40 33.15
N LEU A 14 33.31 30.02 33.14
CA LEU A 14 32.39 30.48 34.18
C LEU A 14 32.78 29.79 35.49
N PRO A 15 32.87 30.50 36.63
CA PRO A 15 33.11 29.88 37.91
C PRO A 15 31.88 29.02 38.25
N LEU A 16 32.13 27.72 38.44
CA LEU A 16 31.20 26.78 39.06
C LEU A 16 30.84 27.34 40.44
N LEU A 17 29.71 28.04 40.53
CA LEU A 17 29.02 28.19 41.79
C LEU A 17 28.56 26.79 42.18
N LEU A 18 29.24 26.19 43.14
CA LEU A 18 28.78 25.03 43.89
C LEU A 18 27.45 25.42 44.55
N LEU A 19 26.36 25.31 43.80
CA LEU A 19 25.03 25.11 44.37
C LEU A 19 25.09 23.73 45.02
N LEU A 20 25.40 23.75 46.32
CA LEU A 20 25.00 22.70 47.25
C LEU A 20 23.58 22.26 46.84
N PRO A 21 23.30 20.94 46.71
CA PRO A 21 21.93 20.52 46.55
C PRO A 21 21.18 21.09 47.74
N ALA A 22 20.21 21.98 47.47
CA ALA A 22 19.28 22.43 48.49
C ALA A 22 18.76 21.15 49.16
N ALA A 23 19.09 20.97 50.44
CA ALA A 23 18.62 19.85 51.20
C ALA A 23 17.10 19.83 51.07
N LEU A 24 16.58 18.80 50.37
CA LEU A 24 15.16 18.51 50.34
C LEU A 24 14.66 18.54 51.78
N PRO A 25 13.56 19.24 52.09
CA PRO A 25 13.02 19.24 53.44
C PRO A 25 12.80 17.78 53.86
N ALA A 26 13.35 17.40 55.01
CA ALA A 26 13.18 16.06 55.55
C ALA A 26 11.69 15.68 55.47
N ALA A 27 11.37 14.66 54.67
CA ALA A 27 10.00 14.24 54.43
C ALA A 27 9.38 13.80 55.77
N HIS A 28 8.54 14.66 56.34
CA HIS A 28 7.80 14.32 57.54
C HIS A 28 6.67 13.36 57.14
N CYS A 29 6.54 12.26 57.88
CA CYS A 29 5.43 11.34 57.70
C CYS A 29 4.12 12.09 58.00
N PRO A 30 3.13 12.12 57.10
CA PRO A 30 1.91 12.90 57.30
C PRO A 30 1.10 12.30 58.44
N GLU A 31 0.65 13.10 59.40
CA GLU A 31 -0.26 12.59 60.42
C GLU A 31 -1.62 12.20 59.80
N PRO A 32 -2.27 11.08 60.19
CA PRO A 32 -1.99 10.20 61.34
C PRO A 32 -1.03 9.05 61.03
N CYS A 33 -0.35 9.07 59.88
CA CYS A 33 0.55 8.01 59.48
C CYS A 33 1.86 7.99 60.26
N THR A 34 2.32 6.78 60.51
CA THR A 34 3.62 6.46 61.11
C THR A 34 4.44 5.73 60.06
N CYS A 35 5.66 6.22 59.84
CA CYS A 35 6.63 5.66 58.92
C CYS A 35 7.70 4.99 59.79
N ALA A 36 7.62 3.66 59.96
CA ALA A 36 8.51 2.92 60.86
C ALA A 36 9.96 2.93 60.34
N ALA A 37 10.95 2.78 61.24
CA ALA A 37 12.38 2.71 60.88
C ALA A 37 12.73 1.56 59.91
N HIS A 38 11.88 0.52 59.84
CA HIS A 38 11.99 -0.58 58.87
C HIS A 38 11.38 -0.27 57.49
N GLY A 39 10.89 0.96 57.26
CA GLY A 39 10.32 1.39 55.97
C GLY A 39 8.89 0.94 55.72
N ALA A 40 8.12 0.61 56.76
CA ALA A 40 6.71 0.22 56.65
C ALA A 40 5.78 1.38 57.05
N LEU A 41 4.75 1.63 56.24
CA LEU A 41 3.72 2.65 56.48
C LEU A 41 2.54 2.10 57.31
N ARG A 42 2.10 2.84 58.33
CA ARG A 42 0.83 2.56 59.03
C ARG A 42 0.08 3.85 59.31
N CYS A 43 -1.15 3.95 58.85
CA CYS A 43 -2.04 5.08 59.06
C CYS A 43 -3.27 4.63 59.87
N PRO A 44 -3.16 4.51 61.22
CA PRO A 44 -4.28 4.12 62.06
C PRO A 44 -5.39 5.19 62.08
N GLY A 45 -6.66 4.75 62.06
CA GLY A 45 -7.85 5.58 62.29
C GLY A 45 -8.63 5.20 63.56
N PRO A 46 -9.68 5.97 63.95
CA PRO A 46 -10.37 7.00 63.16
C PRO A 46 -9.85 8.42 63.40
N ARG A 47 -9.81 9.24 62.33
CA ARG A 47 -9.58 10.70 62.41
C ARG A 47 -10.71 11.42 61.70
N ALA A 48 -11.56 12.09 62.48
CA ALA A 48 -12.69 12.86 61.96
C ALA A 48 -12.20 14.00 61.06
N GLY A 49 -12.81 14.17 59.89
CA GLY A 49 -12.53 15.23 58.92
C GLY A 49 -11.37 14.95 57.95
N LEU A 50 -10.73 13.77 58.00
CA LEU A 50 -9.66 13.43 57.07
C LEU A 50 -10.24 12.92 55.74
N VAL A 51 -10.41 13.83 54.79
CA VAL A 51 -11.01 13.53 53.47
C VAL A 51 -9.99 13.04 52.44
N ARG A 52 -8.76 13.59 52.44
CA ARG A 52 -7.69 13.27 51.47
C ARG A 52 -6.41 12.92 52.21
N LEU A 53 -5.80 11.80 51.84
CA LEU A 53 -4.50 11.36 52.33
C LEU A 53 -3.49 11.38 51.16
N SER A 54 -2.47 12.24 51.25
CA SER A 54 -1.40 12.32 50.26
C SER A 54 -0.09 11.83 50.86
N LEU A 55 0.53 10.85 50.20
CA LEU A 55 1.75 10.16 50.58
C LEU A 55 2.78 10.46 49.49
N THR A 56 3.43 11.63 49.59
CA THR A 56 4.35 12.14 48.58
C THR A 56 5.77 12.22 49.14
N TYR A 57 6.77 11.79 48.37
CA TYR A 57 8.19 11.78 48.78
C TYR A 57 8.48 10.98 50.06
N LEU A 58 7.73 9.91 50.35
CA LEU A 58 7.94 9.14 51.58
C LEU A 58 9.08 8.12 51.44
N PRO A 59 9.98 7.98 52.44
CA PRO A 59 11.05 6.98 52.45
C PRO A 59 10.52 5.60 52.90
N VAL A 60 9.35 5.20 52.41
CA VAL A 60 8.70 3.93 52.74
C VAL A 60 9.03 2.92 51.65
N ARG A 61 9.43 1.70 52.04
CA ARG A 61 9.70 0.58 51.12
C ARG A 61 8.49 -0.33 50.90
N VAL A 62 7.65 -0.48 51.91
CA VAL A 62 6.53 -1.42 51.89
C VAL A 62 5.27 -0.78 52.45
N ILE A 63 4.14 -0.96 51.75
CA ILE A 63 2.80 -0.74 52.31
C ILE A 63 2.30 -2.10 52.82
N PRO A 64 2.27 -2.32 54.14
CA PRO A 64 1.87 -3.59 54.73
C PRO A 64 0.35 -3.83 54.65
N PRO A 65 -0.11 -5.06 54.94
CA PRO A 65 -1.54 -5.34 55.07
C PRO A 65 -2.21 -4.44 56.10
N GLN A 66 -3.45 -4.03 55.82
CA GLN A 66 -4.26 -3.18 56.70
C GLN A 66 -3.60 -1.81 57.03
N ALA A 67 -2.73 -1.30 56.15
CA ALA A 67 -2.03 -0.03 56.37
C ALA A 67 -2.97 1.16 56.62
N PHE A 68 -4.16 1.15 56.03
CA PHE A 68 -5.15 2.25 56.09
C PHE A 68 -6.38 1.92 56.96
N LYS A 69 -6.30 0.88 57.79
CA LYS A 69 -7.45 0.40 58.55
C LYS A 69 -8.06 1.47 59.47
N GLY A 70 -9.38 1.61 59.42
CA GLY A 70 -10.15 2.53 60.25
C GLY A 70 -10.28 3.95 59.70
N LEU A 71 -9.72 4.23 58.51
CA LEU A 71 -9.87 5.51 57.82
C LEU A 71 -11.17 5.57 57.00
N ASN A 72 -12.30 5.42 57.67
CA ASN A 72 -13.61 5.26 57.02
C ASN A 72 -14.15 6.56 56.38
N GLU A 73 -13.58 7.72 56.69
CA GLU A 73 -13.98 9.02 56.11
C GLU A 73 -13.13 9.44 54.90
N VAL A 74 -12.02 8.74 54.64
CA VAL A 74 -11.10 9.10 53.55
C VAL A 74 -11.76 8.79 52.20
N MET A 75 -11.84 9.82 51.35
CA MET A 75 -12.37 9.71 50.00
C MET A 75 -11.27 9.56 48.94
N LYS A 76 -10.05 10.04 49.22
CA LYS A 76 -8.94 10.00 48.27
C LYS A 76 -7.62 9.61 48.94
N ILE A 77 -6.95 8.60 48.39
CA ILE A 77 -5.58 8.23 48.76
C ILE A 77 -4.67 8.43 47.55
N GLU A 78 -3.63 9.22 47.71
CA GLU A 78 -2.60 9.48 46.70
C GLU A 78 -1.24 9.03 47.21
N ILE A 79 -0.57 8.17 46.44
CA ILE A 79 0.81 7.72 46.65
C ILE A 79 1.60 8.21 45.45
N SER A 80 2.43 9.23 45.64
CA SER A 80 3.15 9.87 44.53
C SER A 80 4.64 10.10 44.83
N GLN A 81 5.47 10.10 43.79
CA GLN A 81 6.88 10.54 43.85
C GLN A 81 7.70 9.86 44.98
N SER A 82 7.41 8.58 45.23
CA SER A 82 8.02 7.79 46.31
C SER A 82 8.94 6.74 45.73
N ASP A 83 10.18 7.14 45.41
CA ASP A 83 11.18 6.28 44.77
C ASP A 83 11.68 5.14 45.68
N SER A 84 11.41 5.20 46.98
CA SER A 84 11.79 4.12 47.90
C SER A 84 10.79 2.96 47.93
N LEU A 85 9.57 3.15 47.42
CA LEU A 85 8.50 2.16 47.52
C LEU A 85 8.75 1.01 46.55
N GLU A 86 8.86 -0.21 47.09
CA GLU A 86 9.16 -1.42 46.32
C GLU A 86 7.95 -2.37 46.22
N ARG A 87 7.12 -2.43 47.27
CA ARG A 87 6.03 -3.42 47.39
C ARG A 87 4.77 -2.85 48.04
N ILE A 88 3.62 -3.25 47.53
CA ILE A 88 2.31 -3.13 48.19
C ILE A 88 1.82 -4.54 48.52
N GLU A 89 1.58 -4.83 49.79
CA GLU A 89 1.16 -6.16 50.23
C GLU A 89 -0.35 -6.39 50.03
N ALA A 90 -0.77 -7.65 50.10
CA ALA A 90 -2.18 -8.04 50.04
C ALA A 90 -3.00 -7.37 51.16
N ASN A 91 -4.26 -7.03 50.88
CA ASN A 91 -5.17 -6.34 51.81
C ASN A 91 -4.62 -5.00 52.34
N ALA A 92 -3.75 -4.32 51.60
CA ALA A 92 -3.28 -2.98 51.97
C ALA A 92 -4.44 -1.97 51.99
N PHE A 93 -5.31 -2.02 50.98
CA PHE A 93 -6.55 -1.24 50.85
C PHE A 93 -7.74 -2.16 51.07
N ASP A 94 -8.17 -2.29 52.32
CA ASP A 94 -9.25 -3.20 52.72
C ASP A 94 -10.36 -2.46 53.45
N SER A 95 -11.60 -2.68 53.02
CA SER A 95 -12.82 -2.26 53.71
C SER A 95 -12.94 -0.74 53.95
N LEU A 96 -12.45 0.06 53.00
CA LEU A 96 -12.54 1.52 53.01
C LEU A 96 -13.83 1.99 52.33
N LEU A 97 -14.92 2.04 53.10
CA LEU A 97 -16.29 2.17 52.57
C LEU A 97 -16.60 3.46 51.83
N ASN A 98 -15.89 4.56 52.10
CA ASN A 98 -16.09 5.87 51.46
C ASN A 98 -15.01 6.24 50.45
N LEU A 99 -14.03 5.36 50.23
CA LEU A 99 -12.91 5.66 49.35
C LEU A 99 -13.39 5.71 47.90
N SER A 100 -13.20 6.85 47.25
CA SER A 100 -13.61 7.13 45.87
C SER A 100 -12.43 7.12 44.91
N GLU A 101 -11.24 7.55 45.34
CA GLU A 101 -10.07 7.70 44.46
C GLU A 101 -8.81 7.09 45.06
N ILE A 102 -8.10 6.28 44.28
CA ILE A 102 -6.74 5.80 44.59
C ILE A 102 -5.83 6.18 43.44
N LEU A 103 -4.75 6.92 43.76
CA LEU A 103 -3.72 7.29 42.79
C LEU A 103 -2.37 6.73 43.24
N ILE A 104 -1.72 5.95 42.38
CA ILE A 104 -0.36 5.43 42.57
C ILE A 104 0.46 5.91 41.38
N GLN A 105 1.25 6.96 41.56
CA GLN A 105 1.88 7.67 40.45
C GLN A 105 3.37 7.92 40.69
N ASN A 106 4.20 7.81 39.65
CA ASN A 106 5.63 8.13 39.74
C ASN A 106 6.33 7.36 40.88
N THR A 107 6.11 6.05 40.96
CA THR A 107 6.75 5.14 41.93
C THR A 107 7.56 4.09 41.16
N LYS A 108 8.66 4.53 40.55
CA LYS A 108 9.39 3.74 39.54
C LYS A 108 9.97 2.43 40.07
N ASN A 109 10.27 2.37 41.37
CA ASN A 109 10.82 1.19 42.02
C ASN A 109 9.75 0.26 42.59
N LEU A 110 8.45 0.59 42.47
CA LEU A 110 7.36 -0.30 42.86
C LEU A 110 7.28 -1.43 41.85
N VAL A 111 7.77 -2.63 42.22
CA VAL A 111 7.84 -3.79 41.31
C VAL A 111 6.68 -4.76 41.50
N HIS A 112 6.07 -4.77 42.69
CA HIS A 112 5.07 -5.77 43.05
C HIS A 112 3.90 -5.18 43.83
N ILE A 113 2.69 -5.47 43.35
CA ILE A 113 1.43 -5.26 44.06
C ILE A 113 0.85 -6.65 44.34
N GLY A 114 0.67 -6.98 45.62
CA GLY A 114 0.16 -8.27 46.04
C GLY A 114 -1.25 -8.55 45.51
N PRO A 115 -1.58 -9.81 45.19
CA PRO A 115 -2.94 -10.17 44.79
C PRO A 115 -3.93 -9.85 45.91
N GLY A 116 -5.07 -9.25 45.57
CA GLY A 116 -6.02 -8.72 46.55
C GLY A 116 -5.50 -7.54 47.38
N ALA A 117 -4.50 -6.79 46.93
CA ALA A 117 -4.12 -5.52 47.58
C ALA A 117 -5.29 -4.54 47.67
N PHE A 118 -6.20 -4.57 46.70
CA PHE A 118 -7.45 -3.82 46.66
C PHE A 118 -8.62 -4.76 46.95
N THR A 119 -9.21 -4.67 48.14
CA THR A 119 -10.29 -5.56 48.57
C THR A 119 -11.45 -4.76 49.16
N HIS A 120 -12.67 -5.06 48.70
CA HIS A 120 -13.93 -4.51 49.21
C HIS A 120 -13.96 -2.97 49.30
N LEU A 121 -14.00 -2.32 48.14
CA LEU A 121 -14.01 -0.87 47.98
C LEU A 121 -15.28 -0.44 47.22
N PRO A 122 -16.46 -0.44 47.87
CA PRO A 122 -17.76 -0.35 47.20
C PRO A 122 -18.03 1.00 46.52
N ARG A 123 -17.38 2.07 46.98
CA ARG A 123 -17.52 3.45 46.47
C ARG A 123 -16.36 3.91 45.59
N LEU A 124 -15.43 3.02 45.24
CA LEU A 124 -14.28 3.39 44.43
C LEU A 124 -14.76 3.77 43.03
N LYS A 125 -14.38 4.95 42.54
CA LYS A 125 -14.71 5.49 41.22
C LYS A 125 -13.52 5.56 40.29
N TYR A 126 -12.33 5.79 40.84
CA TYR A 126 -11.13 6.03 40.05
C TYR A 126 -9.92 5.37 40.70
N LEU A 127 -9.29 4.47 39.95
CA LEU A 127 -8.02 3.83 40.32
C LEU A 127 -7.00 4.12 39.23
N SER A 128 -5.94 4.85 39.59
CA SER A 128 -4.84 5.20 38.68
C SER A 128 -3.54 4.54 39.17
N ILE A 129 -2.88 3.77 38.31
CA ILE A 129 -1.57 3.16 38.55
C ILE A 129 -0.67 3.54 37.38
N CYS A 130 0.14 4.58 37.56
CA CYS A 130 0.93 5.14 36.47
C CYS A 130 2.40 5.37 36.78
N ASN A 131 3.26 5.15 35.78
CA ASN A 131 4.70 5.33 35.87
C ASN A 131 5.30 4.57 37.07
N THR A 132 5.03 3.25 37.11
CA THR A 132 5.54 2.33 38.12
C THR A 132 6.39 1.23 37.50
N GLY A 133 7.14 0.49 38.33
CA GLY A 133 8.00 -0.61 37.90
C GLY A 133 7.31 -1.98 37.87
N ILE A 134 5.97 -2.04 37.97
CA ILE A 134 5.24 -3.31 38.12
C ILE A 134 5.38 -4.16 36.86
N ARG A 135 5.59 -5.46 37.08
CA ARG A 135 5.82 -6.45 36.02
C ARG A 135 4.59 -7.30 35.71
N THR A 136 3.69 -7.41 36.69
CA THR A 136 2.47 -8.21 36.60
C THR A 136 1.26 -7.28 36.58
N PHE A 137 0.25 -7.64 35.81
CA PHE A 137 -1.02 -6.91 35.81
C PHE A 137 -1.63 -6.94 37.23
N PRO A 138 -2.07 -5.80 37.78
CA PRO A 138 -2.60 -5.74 39.15
C PRO A 138 -3.93 -6.50 39.27
N ASP A 139 -4.10 -7.24 40.36
CA ASP A 139 -5.35 -7.94 40.66
C ASP A 139 -6.40 -6.96 41.19
N VAL A 140 -7.42 -6.71 40.37
CA VAL A 140 -8.56 -5.82 40.66
C VAL A 140 -9.87 -6.59 40.88
N THR A 141 -9.82 -7.92 40.89
CA THR A 141 -11.02 -8.79 40.91
C THR A 141 -11.80 -8.72 42.22
N LYS A 142 -11.17 -8.25 43.30
CA LYS A 142 -11.75 -8.19 44.65
C LYS A 142 -12.23 -6.79 45.07
N ILE A 143 -12.27 -5.83 44.14
CA ILE A 143 -12.70 -4.45 44.42
C ILE A 143 -14.19 -4.39 44.74
N PHE A 144 -15.05 -5.03 43.93
CA PHE A 144 -16.51 -5.05 44.08
C PHE A 144 -17.15 -3.64 44.22
N SER A 145 -16.78 -2.71 43.33
CA SER A 145 -17.37 -1.36 43.30
C SER A 145 -18.78 -1.38 42.70
N SER A 146 -19.68 -0.56 43.26
CA SER A 146 -21.05 -0.35 42.76
C SER A 146 -21.27 1.04 42.16
N GLU A 147 -20.19 1.78 41.88
CA GLU A 147 -20.29 3.11 41.29
C GLU A 147 -20.44 3.06 39.77
N PHE A 148 -21.28 3.95 39.23
CA PHE A 148 -21.40 4.16 37.79
C PHE A 148 -20.17 4.86 37.24
N ASN A 149 -19.78 4.52 36.00
CA ASN A 149 -18.63 5.11 35.31
C ASN A 149 -17.31 4.96 36.06
N PHE A 150 -17.03 3.75 36.57
CA PHE A 150 -15.75 3.43 37.17
C PHE A 150 -14.63 3.59 36.14
N ILE A 151 -13.55 4.31 36.48
CA ILE A 151 -12.39 4.50 35.62
C ILE A 151 -11.19 3.76 36.20
N LEU A 152 -10.69 2.77 35.48
CA LEU A 152 -9.39 2.16 35.73
C LEU A 152 -8.37 2.73 34.77
N GLU A 153 -7.35 3.39 35.29
CA GLU A 153 -6.24 3.92 34.51
C GLU A 153 -4.93 3.22 34.89
N ILE A 154 -4.35 2.52 33.93
CA ILE A 154 -3.03 1.91 34.06
C ILE A 154 -2.20 2.47 32.91
N CYS A 155 -1.21 3.30 33.23
CA CYS A 155 -0.47 4.04 32.22
C CYS A 155 1.04 4.12 32.49
N ASP A 156 1.85 4.22 31.44
CA ASP A 156 3.31 4.38 31.58
C ASP A 156 4.00 3.24 32.39
N ASN A 157 3.40 2.04 32.44
CA ASN A 157 4.01 0.85 33.09
C ASN A 157 4.65 -0.03 32.02
N LEU A 158 5.93 0.25 31.73
CA LEU A 158 6.68 -0.34 30.62
C LEU A 158 6.99 -1.84 30.78
N HIS A 159 6.81 -2.40 31.98
CA HIS A 159 7.16 -3.80 32.27
C HIS A 159 5.95 -4.74 32.33
N ILE A 160 4.72 -4.23 32.19
CA ILE A 160 3.52 -5.06 32.07
C ILE A 160 3.38 -5.49 30.62
N THR A 161 3.53 -6.78 30.34
CA THR A 161 3.53 -7.31 28.97
C THR A 161 2.21 -7.93 28.54
N THR A 162 1.36 -8.38 29.46
CA THR A 162 0.13 -9.10 29.09
C THR A 162 -1.07 -8.69 29.93
N ILE A 163 -2.24 -8.60 29.30
CA ILE A 163 -3.53 -8.57 30.01
C ILE A 163 -4.02 -10.01 30.16
N PRO A 164 -4.11 -10.55 31.38
CA PRO A 164 -4.51 -11.93 31.60
C PRO A 164 -6.03 -12.14 31.38
N GLY A 165 -6.43 -13.39 31.16
CA GLY A 165 -7.84 -13.76 31.11
C GLY A 165 -8.59 -13.43 32.41
N ASN A 166 -9.82 -12.93 32.30
CA ASN A 166 -10.68 -12.52 33.43
C ASN A 166 -10.06 -11.46 34.37
N ALA A 167 -9.13 -10.64 33.90
CA ALA A 167 -8.39 -9.67 34.72
C ALA A 167 -9.30 -8.69 35.49
N PHE A 168 -10.47 -8.39 34.93
CA PHE A 168 -11.39 -7.36 35.43
C PHE A 168 -12.68 -7.95 36.02
N GLN A 169 -12.79 -9.27 36.11
CA GLN A 169 -14.00 -9.94 36.57
C GLN A 169 -14.27 -9.62 38.05
N GLY A 170 -15.49 -9.16 38.37
CA GLY A 170 -15.88 -8.81 39.74
C GLY A 170 -15.39 -7.44 40.23
N MET A 171 -14.69 -6.67 39.39
CA MET A 171 -14.19 -5.34 39.75
C MET A 171 -15.32 -4.34 40.00
N ASN A 172 -16.32 -4.30 39.11
CA ASN A 172 -17.45 -3.37 39.15
C ASN A 172 -18.70 -4.03 38.56
N ASN A 173 -19.87 -3.75 39.13
CA ASN A 173 -21.15 -4.32 38.69
C ASN A 173 -21.87 -3.46 37.64
N GLU A 174 -21.38 -2.26 37.37
CA GLU A 174 -21.95 -1.26 36.48
C GLU A 174 -21.02 -1.03 35.27
N SER A 175 -21.04 0.18 34.71
CA SER A 175 -20.25 0.58 33.55
C SER A 175 -18.81 0.99 33.89
N VAL A 176 -17.85 0.50 33.12
CA VAL A 176 -16.41 0.71 33.31
C VAL A 176 -15.76 1.37 32.09
N THR A 177 -14.84 2.30 32.35
CA THR A 177 -13.87 2.82 31.37
C THR A 177 -12.48 2.32 31.71
N LEU A 178 -11.86 1.60 30.77
CA LEU A 178 -10.51 1.07 30.89
C LEU A 178 -9.54 1.90 30.07
N LYS A 179 -8.63 2.61 30.74
CA LYS A 179 -7.55 3.39 30.16
C LYS A 179 -6.23 2.67 30.36
N LEU A 180 -5.80 1.91 29.37
CA LEU A 180 -4.64 1.02 29.42
C LEU A 180 -3.59 1.46 28.40
N TYR A 181 -3.16 2.72 28.45
CA TYR A 181 -2.31 3.33 27.42
C TYR A 181 -0.84 3.50 27.83
N ARG A 182 0.08 3.56 26.86
CA ARG A 182 1.54 3.69 27.11
C ARG A 182 2.15 2.62 28.03
N ASN A 183 1.63 1.40 28.03
CA ASN A 183 2.24 0.29 28.76
C ASN A 183 3.14 -0.56 27.85
N GLY A 184 3.86 -1.50 28.45
CA GLY A 184 4.69 -2.48 27.72
C GLY A 184 3.90 -3.65 27.12
N LEU A 185 2.59 -3.50 26.87
CA LEU A 185 1.72 -4.62 26.48
C LEU A 185 2.12 -5.20 25.12
N GLU A 186 2.22 -6.51 25.05
CA GLU A 186 2.54 -7.32 23.87
C GLU A 186 1.35 -8.17 23.41
N GLU A 187 0.57 -8.73 24.35
CA GLU A 187 -0.58 -9.59 24.07
C GLU A 187 -1.77 -9.34 25.02
N VAL A 188 -2.98 -9.40 24.47
CA VAL A 188 -4.24 -9.52 25.22
C VAL A 188 -4.76 -10.94 25.11
N GLN A 189 -4.88 -11.63 26.25
CA GLN A 189 -5.29 -13.04 26.29
C GLN A 189 -6.79 -13.23 26.03
N ARG A 190 -7.19 -14.48 25.72
CA ARG A 190 -8.59 -14.90 25.62
C ARG A 190 -9.39 -14.52 26.87
N HIS A 191 -10.62 -14.07 26.68
CA HIS A 191 -11.53 -13.68 27.77
C HIS A 191 -10.96 -12.63 28.74
N ALA A 192 -10.00 -11.80 28.31
CA ALA A 192 -9.39 -10.77 29.16
C ALA A 192 -10.43 -9.85 29.83
N PHE A 193 -11.50 -9.51 29.10
CA PHE A 193 -12.55 -8.57 29.54
C PHE A 193 -13.86 -9.26 29.94
N ASN A 194 -13.87 -10.59 30.05
CA ASN A 194 -15.07 -11.37 30.33
C ASN A 194 -15.77 -10.95 31.65
N GLY A 195 -17.10 -10.85 31.61
CA GLY A 195 -17.92 -10.47 32.77
C GLY A 195 -17.84 -9.00 33.14
N THR A 196 -17.47 -8.13 32.18
CA THR A 196 -17.45 -6.67 32.39
C THR A 196 -18.37 -5.92 31.43
N THR A 197 -18.85 -4.76 31.87
CA THR A 197 -19.63 -3.82 31.05
C THR A 197 -18.76 -2.63 30.70
N LEU A 198 -18.21 -2.60 29.50
CA LEU A 198 -17.28 -1.58 29.04
C LEU A 198 -18.01 -0.45 28.31
N LEU A 199 -17.75 0.79 28.73
CA LEU A 199 -18.09 1.99 27.95
C LEU A 199 -16.98 2.32 26.96
N SER A 200 -15.73 2.33 27.43
CA SER A 200 -14.56 2.69 26.66
C SER A 200 -13.38 1.79 27.01
N LEU A 201 -12.69 1.31 25.97
CA LEU A 201 -11.45 0.56 26.07
C LEU A 201 -10.36 1.29 25.27
N GLU A 202 -9.43 1.92 25.98
CA GLU A 202 -8.29 2.64 25.40
C GLU A 202 -7.00 1.82 25.57
N LEU A 203 -6.51 1.23 24.48
CA LEU A 203 -5.24 0.50 24.38
C LEU A 203 -4.18 1.30 23.60
N LYS A 204 -4.35 2.62 23.48
CA LYS A 204 -3.48 3.48 22.66
C LYS A 204 -2.03 3.52 23.16
N GLU A 205 -1.10 3.81 22.26
CA GLU A 205 0.33 4.00 22.55
C GLU A 205 1.03 2.77 23.18
N ASN A 206 0.41 1.58 23.15
CA ASN A 206 1.10 0.31 23.42
C ASN A 206 1.84 -0.15 22.16
N VAL A 207 3.03 0.39 21.94
CA VAL A 207 3.80 0.23 20.70
C VAL A 207 4.26 -1.21 20.42
N HIS A 208 4.25 -2.07 21.44
CA HIS A 208 4.62 -3.48 21.34
C HIS A 208 3.42 -4.43 21.25
N LEU A 209 2.18 -3.93 21.32
CA LEU A 209 0.99 -4.76 21.33
C LEU A 209 0.74 -5.33 19.92
N GLU A 210 1.07 -6.60 19.71
CA GLU A 210 1.01 -7.25 18.41
C GLU A 210 -0.25 -8.08 18.20
N LYS A 211 -0.76 -8.68 19.29
CA LYS A 211 -1.85 -9.64 19.23
C LYS A 211 -2.93 -9.36 20.27
N MET A 212 -4.18 -9.36 19.80
CA MET A 212 -5.36 -9.44 20.63
C MET A 212 -6.07 -10.73 20.25
N ASP A 213 -6.29 -11.61 21.22
CA ASP A 213 -6.97 -12.89 20.98
C ASP A 213 -8.40 -12.67 20.43
N ASP A 214 -8.85 -13.55 19.54
CA ASP A 214 -10.16 -13.43 18.87
C ASP A 214 -11.33 -13.44 19.87
N GLU A 215 -11.16 -14.07 21.04
CA GLU A 215 -12.15 -14.15 22.11
C GLU A 215 -11.84 -13.21 23.28
N ALA A 216 -10.94 -12.24 23.11
CA ALA A 216 -10.57 -11.29 24.17
C ALA A 216 -11.77 -10.49 24.70
N LEU A 217 -12.69 -10.07 23.81
CA LEU A 217 -13.93 -9.34 24.12
C LEU A 217 -15.15 -10.26 24.33
N TRP A 218 -14.96 -11.58 24.35
CA TRP A 218 -16.07 -12.50 24.58
C TRP A 218 -16.63 -12.37 26.00
N GLY A 219 -17.96 -12.42 26.15
CA GLY A 219 -18.62 -12.28 27.45
C GLY A 219 -18.56 -10.86 28.04
N THR A 220 -18.21 -9.87 27.21
CA THR A 220 -18.18 -8.45 27.57
C THR A 220 -19.42 -7.75 27.00
N SER A 221 -20.04 -6.86 27.78
CA SER A 221 -21.06 -5.94 27.28
C SER A 221 -20.39 -4.64 26.87
N GLY A 222 -20.35 -4.30 25.58
CA GLY A 222 -19.50 -3.22 25.06
C GLY A 222 -18.19 -3.76 24.46
N PRO A 223 -17.17 -2.90 24.20
CA PRO A 223 -17.11 -1.46 24.47
C PRO A 223 -17.86 -0.61 23.43
N SER A 224 -18.36 0.57 23.84
CA SER A 224 -18.89 1.57 22.90
C SER A 224 -17.78 2.33 22.17
N ILE A 225 -16.67 2.59 22.86
CA ILE A 225 -15.48 3.26 22.31
C ILE A 225 -14.29 2.31 22.37
N LEU A 226 -13.64 2.06 21.24
CA LEU A 226 -12.42 1.26 21.15
C LEU A 226 -11.30 2.11 20.54
N ASP A 227 -10.28 2.43 21.32
CA ASP A 227 -9.09 3.14 20.85
C ASP A 227 -7.86 2.22 20.90
N ILE A 228 -7.35 1.88 19.73
CA ILE A 228 -6.15 1.06 19.51
C ILE A 228 -5.08 1.85 18.75
N SER A 229 -5.08 3.18 18.87
CA SER A 229 -4.15 4.06 18.17
C SER A 229 -2.70 3.81 18.57
N SER A 230 -1.77 3.93 17.62
CA SER A 230 -0.33 3.74 17.85
C SER A 230 0.02 2.39 18.48
N THR A 231 -0.70 1.34 18.06
CA THR A 231 -0.40 -0.05 18.43
C THR A 231 0.15 -0.83 17.23
N LYS A 232 0.75 -1.99 17.50
CA LYS A 232 1.28 -2.89 16.46
C LYS A 232 0.31 -4.04 16.15
N LEU A 233 -0.97 -3.90 16.51
CA LEU A 233 -1.99 -4.93 16.32
C LEU A 233 -2.12 -5.27 14.84
N GLN A 234 -2.09 -6.56 14.51
CA GLN A 234 -2.20 -7.04 13.13
C GLN A 234 -3.66 -7.17 12.67
N ALA A 235 -4.55 -7.52 13.59
CA ALA A 235 -5.97 -7.72 13.35
C ALA A 235 -6.79 -7.35 14.61
N LEU A 236 -8.06 -7.01 14.39
CA LEU A 236 -9.07 -6.87 15.44
C LEU A 236 -9.74 -8.24 15.72
N PRO A 237 -10.28 -8.47 16.92
CA PRO A 237 -10.98 -9.70 17.26
C PRO A 237 -12.25 -9.89 16.42
N SER A 238 -12.61 -11.14 16.16
CA SER A 238 -13.78 -11.48 15.33
C SER A 238 -15.14 -11.36 16.06
N TYR A 239 -15.10 -11.25 17.39
CA TYR A 239 -16.27 -11.23 18.28
C TYR A 239 -16.20 -10.03 19.25
N GLY A 240 -17.36 -9.59 19.75
CA GLY A 240 -17.46 -8.50 20.73
C GLY A 240 -17.33 -7.08 20.16
N LEU A 241 -17.34 -6.93 18.83
CA LEU A 241 -17.29 -5.61 18.16
C LEU A 241 -18.68 -5.03 17.83
N GLU A 242 -19.75 -5.78 18.08
CA GLU A 242 -21.11 -5.40 17.68
C GLU A 242 -21.62 -4.14 18.40
N SER A 243 -21.17 -3.92 19.64
CA SER A 243 -21.53 -2.75 20.45
C SER A 243 -20.67 -1.51 20.17
N VAL A 244 -19.60 -1.62 19.38
CA VAL A 244 -18.67 -0.52 19.12
C VAL A 244 -19.35 0.55 18.28
N GLN A 245 -19.42 1.77 18.82
CA GLN A 245 -19.94 2.97 18.17
C GLN A 245 -18.82 3.84 17.62
N THR A 246 -17.69 3.91 18.32
CA THR A 246 -16.52 4.70 17.91
C THR A 246 -15.27 3.82 17.89
N LEU A 247 -14.66 3.69 16.71
CA LEU A 247 -13.40 2.98 16.50
C LEU A 247 -12.29 3.98 16.17
N ILE A 248 -11.22 3.98 16.97
CA ILE A 248 -10.05 4.84 16.76
C ILE A 248 -8.82 3.95 16.60
N ALA A 249 -8.18 4.01 15.44
CA ALA A 249 -7.00 3.24 15.07
C ALA A 249 -6.04 4.13 14.27
N THR A 250 -5.65 5.26 14.84
CA THR A 250 -4.71 6.21 14.22
C THR A 250 -3.27 5.75 14.40
N SER A 251 -2.41 5.93 13.40
CA SER A 251 -1.00 5.51 13.43
C SER A 251 -0.77 4.01 13.72
N SER A 252 -1.76 3.15 13.43
CA SER A 252 -1.71 1.69 13.63
C SER A 252 -1.41 0.98 12.31
N TYR A 253 -0.20 1.18 11.77
CA TYR A 253 0.21 0.71 10.44
C TYR A 253 0.29 -0.82 10.28
N SER A 254 0.33 -1.58 11.37
CA SER A 254 0.30 -3.04 11.32
C SER A 254 -1.11 -3.59 11.08
N LEU A 255 -2.14 -2.79 11.39
CA LEU A 255 -3.53 -3.16 11.20
C LEU A 255 -3.89 -2.96 9.73
N LYS A 256 -3.63 -3.97 8.91
CA LYS A 256 -3.85 -3.87 7.46
C LYS A 256 -5.24 -4.32 7.03
N LYS A 257 -5.88 -5.18 7.82
CA LYS A 257 -7.19 -5.77 7.53
C LYS A 257 -8.18 -5.41 8.63
N LEU A 258 -9.42 -5.17 8.23
CA LEU A 258 -10.54 -5.04 9.14
C LEU A 258 -11.49 -6.23 9.02
N PRO A 259 -12.14 -6.63 10.13
CA PRO A 259 -13.28 -7.55 10.10
C PRO A 259 -14.35 -7.09 9.11
N SER A 260 -15.21 -8.02 8.70
CA SER A 260 -16.34 -7.66 7.84
C SER A 260 -17.22 -6.62 8.51
N ARG A 261 -17.77 -5.71 7.71
CA ARG A 261 -18.69 -4.66 8.17
C ARG A 261 -19.89 -5.17 8.99
N GLU A 262 -20.32 -6.42 8.76
CA GLU A 262 -21.41 -7.07 9.51
C GLU A 262 -21.09 -7.24 11.01
N LYS A 263 -19.80 -7.27 11.37
CA LYS A 263 -19.35 -7.33 12.76
C LYS A 263 -19.47 -6.00 13.50
N PHE A 264 -19.68 -4.90 12.77
CA PHE A 264 -19.75 -3.52 13.27
C PHE A 264 -21.18 -2.99 13.17
N ALA A 265 -22.12 -3.64 13.86
CA ALA A 265 -23.55 -3.33 13.73
C ALA A 265 -23.92 -1.89 14.16
N ASN A 266 -23.28 -1.38 15.22
CA ASN A 266 -23.62 -0.08 15.82
C ASN A 266 -22.59 1.03 15.55
N LEU A 267 -21.66 0.83 14.61
CA LEU A 267 -20.58 1.77 14.36
C LEU A 267 -21.10 3.08 13.76
N LEU A 268 -20.72 4.20 14.37
CA LEU A 268 -21.10 5.57 14.00
C LEU A 268 -19.90 6.40 13.56
N ASP A 269 -18.74 6.21 14.19
CA ASP A 269 -17.52 6.98 13.90
C ASP A 269 -16.31 6.06 13.82
N ALA A 270 -15.51 6.19 12.75
CA ALA A 270 -14.30 5.42 12.53
C ALA A 270 -13.13 6.33 12.13
N THR A 271 -12.14 6.48 13.00
CA THR A 271 -10.91 7.22 12.69
C THR A 271 -9.76 6.24 12.56
N LEU A 272 -9.31 5.99 11.34
CA LEU A 272 -8.42 4.90 10.96
C LEU A 272 -7.08 5.44 10.44
N THR A 273 -6.14 4.54 10.20
CA THR A 273 -4.83 4.89 9.61
C THR A 273 -4.87 4.95 8.08
N TYR A 274 -5.63 4.04 7.47
CA TYR A 274 -5.63 3.86 6.02
C TYR A 274 -6.94 4.35 5.39
N PRO A 275 -6.89 5.26 4.38
CA PRO A 275 -8.08 5.71 3.67
C PRO A 275 -8.88 4.58 3.01
N SER A 276 -8.20 3.50 2.59
CA SER A 276 -8.85 2.35 1.97
C SER A 276 -9.82 1.64 2.92
N HIS A 277 -9.60 1.66 4.23
CA HIS A 277 -10.51 1.03 5.18
C HIS A 277 -11.88 1.71 5.22
N CYS A 278 -11.94 3.02 5.02
CA CYS A 278 -13.21 3.76 4.95
C CYS A 278 -14.09 3.34 3.76
N CYS A 279 -13.52 2.67 2.76
CA CYS A 279 -14.29 2.09 1.66
C CYS A 279 -15.21 0.94 2.07
N ALA A 280 -14.90 0.22 3.16
CA ALA A 280 -15.74 -0.85 3.69
C ALA A 280 -17.11 -0.33 4.17
N PHE A 281 -17.12 0.92 4.61
CA PHE A 281 -18.21 1.61 5.29
C PHE A 281 -18.98 2.57 4.37
N ARG A 282 -18.52 2.76 3.13
CA ARG A 282 -19.17 3.65 2.17
C ARG A 282 -20.54 3.10 1.75
N ASN A 283 -21.54 3.98 1.69
CA ASN A 283 -22.93 3.65 1.34
C ASN A 283 -23.64 2.65 2.28
N TRP A 284 -23.17 2.50 3.51
CA TRP A 284 -23.73 1.59 4.52
C TRP A 284 -25.24 1.83 4.74
N LEU A 285 -25.68 3.08 4.78
CA LEU A 285 -27.04 3.43 5.18
C LEU A 285 -28.07 3.46 4.04
N THR A 286 -27.68 3.35 2.77
CA THR A 286 -28.65 3.39 1.66
C THR A 286 -29.38 2.07 1.40
N LYS A 287 -28.93 0.96 1.99
CA LYS A 287 -29.50 -0.39 1.72
C LYS A 287 -30.33 -0.98 2.85
N GLU A 288 -30.05 -0.66 4.12
CA GLU A 288 -30.86 -1.10 5.27
C GLU A 288 -32.03 -0.15 5.62
N GLN A 289 -32.05 1.06 5.05
CA GLN A 289 -33.17 1.99 5.21
C GLN A 289 -34.49 1.48 4.64
N ASN A 290 -34.50 0.52 3.72
CA ASN A 290 -35.76 -0.10 3.25
C ASN A 290 -36.44 -0.98 4.32
N PHE A 291 -35.75 -1.34 5.40
CA PHE A 291 -36.30 -2.15 6.49
C PHE A 291 -36.59 -1.31 7.76
N SER A 292 -35.83 -0.24 8.01
CA SER A 292 -35.96 0.61 9.22
C SER A 292 -36.95 1.78 9.09
N PHE A 293 -37.43 2.12 7.88
CA PHE A 293 -38.28 3.31 7.67
C PHE A 293 -39.67 3.23 8.33
N SER A 294 -40.15 2.05 8.72
CA SER A 294 -41.43 1.91 9.42
C SER A 294 -41.40 2.39 10.88
N ILE A 295 -40.22 2.39 11.52
CA ILE A 295 -40.05 2.82 12.92
C ILE A 295 -39.74 4.32 13.01
N PHE A 296 -38.96 4.85 12.06
CA PHE A 296 -38.55 6.26 12.06
C PHE A 296 -39.64 7.24 11.59
N GLU A 297 -40.62 6.81 10.79
CA GLU A 297 -41.79 7.65 10.46
C GLU A 297 -42.61 8.05 11.70
N ASN A 298 -42.72 7.16 12.70
CA ASN A 298 -43.42 7.46 13.94
C ASN A 298 -42.66 8.45 14.83
N PHE A 299 -41.32 8.40 14.84
CA PHE A 299 -40.49 9.35 15.58
C PHE A 299 -40.41 10.73 14.91
N SER A 300 -40.38 10.78 13.57
CA SER A 300 -40.44 12.04 12.81
C SER A 300 -41.73 12.82 13.11
N LYS A 301 -42.87 12.15 13.24
CA LYS A 301 -44.15 12.78 13.62
C LYS A 301 -44.14 13.32 15.06
N GLN A 302 -43.36 12.71 15.95
CA GLN A 302 -43.21 13.19 17.33
C GLN A 302 -42.38 14.49 17.39
N CYS A 303 -41.31 14.59 16.59
CA CYS A 303 -40.48 15.78 16.50
C CYS A 303 -41.21 16.99 15.88
N GLU A 304 -42.13 16.76 14.94
CA GLU A 304 -42.93 17.83 14.31
C GLU A 304 -43.94 18.47 15.28
N SER A 305 -44.28 17.79 16.39
CA SER A 305 -45.22 18.30 17.41
C SER A 305 -44.60 19.31 18.40
N THR A 306 -43.27 19.39 18.47
CA THR A 306 -42.57 20.21 19.48
C THR A 306 -42.05 21.54 18.93
N ALA A 307 -42.16 21.79 17.63
CA ALA A 307 -41.78 23.06 17.01
C ALA A 307 -43.01 23.97 16.77
N ARG A 308 -43.76 24.30 17.83
CA ARG A 308 -44.74 25.42 17.77
C ARG A 308 -44.05 26.72 18.18
N LYS A 309 -43.91 27.60 17.17
CA LYS A 309 -43.50 29.03 17.18
C LYS A 309 -43.64 29.77 18.52
N PRO A 310 -42.63 30.54 18.96
CA PRO A 310 -42.87 31.75 19.73
C PRO A 310 -43.06 32.94 18.79
N SER A 311 -44.16 33.66 19.00
CA SER A 311 -44.45 34.95 18.37
C SER A 311 -43.85 36.11 19.18
N ASN A 312 -43.23 37.04 18.47
CA ASN A 312 -43.02 38.45 18.76
C ASN A 312 -42.02 38.88 19.85
N GLU A 313 -41.02 39.60 19.35
CA GLU A 313 -40.24 40.70 19.90
C GLU A 313 -40.41 41.05 21.38
N THR A 314 -39.38 40.81 22.18
CA THR A 314 -38.56 41.84 22.87
C THR A 314 -37.65 41.13 23.87
N PHE A 315 -36.36 41.00 23.55
CA PHE A 315 -35.21 41.04 24.48
C PHE A 315 -33.96 40.55 23.74
N PHE A 316 -33.43 41.39 22.85
CA PHE A 316 -32.12 41.17 22.24
C PHE A 316 -31.22 42.38 22.52
N SER A 317 -30.92 42.62 23.80
CA SER A 317 -29.86 43.55 24.20
C SER A 317 -29.58 43.44 25.70
N ALA A 318 -29.02 42.32 26.14
CA ALA A 318 -28.21 42.28 27.36
C ALA A 318 -27.46 40.95 27.40
N ILE A 319 -26.16 41.03 27.69
CA ILE A 319 -25.21 39.92 27.83
C ILE A 319 -24.50 39.55 26.50
N ILE A 320 -23.93 40.57 25.85
CA ILE A 320 -22.61 40.43 25.21
C ILE A 320 -21.69 41.42 25.94
N ALA A 321 -21.04 40.95 27.00
CA ALA A 321 -19.75 41.43 27.49
C ALA A 321 -19.25 40.45 28.56
N GLU A 322 -17.97 40.10 28.46
CA GLU A 322 -17.16 39.29 29.39
C GLU A 322 -17.26 37.75 29.30
N SER A 323 -16.40 37.16 28.47
CA SER A 323 -15.30 36.32 28.98
C SER A 323 -14.43 35.78 27.83
N GLN A 324 -13.12 35.91 28.00
CA GLN A 324 -12.12 35.23 27.20
C GLN A 324 -11.93 33.79 27.73
N LEU A 325 -11.53 32.92 26.78
CA LEU A 325 -10.73 31.70 26.96
C LEU A 325 -11.44 30.34 27.11
N ALA A 326 -11.16 29.48 26.12
CA ALA A 326 -11.13 28.01 26.12
C ALA A 326 -12.44 27.20 26.01
N GLY A 327 -12.60 26.55 24.85
CA GLY A 327 -12.77 25.09 24.77
C GLY A 327 -14.19 24.54 24.65
N TRP A 328 -14.41 23.82 23.54
CA TRP A 328 -15.43 22.78 23.28
C TRP A 328 -16.82 23.27 22.87
N ASP A 329 -17.04 23.25 21.56
CA ASP A 329 -18.35 23.36 20.91
C ASP A 329 -19.01 21.98 20.88
N TYR A 330 -20.09 21.77 21.64
CA TYR A 330 -20.95 20.59 21.56
C TYR A 330 -22.30 21.03 20.99
N ASP A 331 -22.50 20.81 19.69
CA ASP A 331 -23.79 21.05 19.04
C ASP A 331 -24.73 19.83 19.19
N TYR A 332 -25.95 20.10 19.65
CA TYR A 332 -26.98 19.13 20.01
C TYR A 332 -27.73 18.62 18.75
N GLY A 333 -27.10 17.76 17.96
CA GLY A 333 -27.65 17.21 16.71
C GLY A 333 -28.47 15.92 16.85
N PHE A 334 -29.50 15.86 17.71
CA PHE A 334 -30.27 14.62 17.96
C PHE A 334 -31.29 14.24 16.87
N CYS A 335 -31.50 15.08 15.84
CA CYS A 335 -32.54 14.89 14.83
C CYS A 335 -32.02 14.82 13.38
N SER A 336 -30.83 14.28 13.15
CA SER A 336 -30.39 13.86 11.81
C SER A 336 -30.02 12.39 11.82
N PRO A 337 -30.34 11.61 10.78
CA PRO A 337 -29.84 10.25 10.66
C PRO A 337 -28.31 10.33 10.69
N LYS A 338 -27.68 9.86 11.79
CA LYS A 338 -26.24 9.87 11.93
C LYS A 338 -25.66 8.96 10.85
N THR A 339 -25.09 9.57 9.81
CA THR A 339 -24.33 8.85 8.81
C THR A 339 -23.00 8.44 9.41
N LEU A 340 -22.63 7.16 9.26
CA LEU A 340 -21.32 6.65 9.68
C LEU A 340 -20.21 7.56 9.12
N GLN A 341 -19.47 8.22 10.00
CA GLN A 341 -18.34 9.06 9.61
C GLN A 341 -17.07 8.20 9.63
N CYS A 342 -16.28 8.30 8.56
CA CYS A 342 -15.00 7.59 8.50
C CYS A 342 -13.90 8.50 7.99
N ALA A 343 -12.79 8.56 8.73
CA ALA A 343 -11.60 9.31 8.41
C ALA A 343 -10.36 8.40 8.45
N PRO A 344 -9.32 8.65 7.61
CA PRO A 344 -9.26 9.66 6.56
C PRO A 344 -10.14 9.27 5.36
N GLU A 345 -10.72 10.28 4.70
CA GLU A 345 -11.52 10.05 3.50
C GLU A 345 -10.68 9.42 2.37
N PRO A 346 -11.26 8.50 1.57
CA PRO A 346 -10.57 7.91 0.42
C PRO A 346 -10.04 8.99 -0.54
N ASP A 347 -8.77 8.86 -0.92
CA ASP A 347 -8.11 9.82 -1.81
C ASP A 347 -8.40 9.54 -3.29
N ALA A 348 -8.08 10.53 -4.15
CA ALA A 348 -8.28 10.39 -5.59
C ALA A 348 -7.48 9.22 -6.20
N PHE A 349 -6.38 8.77 -5.56
CA PHE A 349 -5.51 7.71 -6.06
C PHE A 349 -5.97 6.30 -5.65
N ASN A 350 -6.77 6.18 -4.57
CA ASN A 350 -7.41 4.96 -4.11
C ASN A 350 -8.92 5.13 -3.97
N PRO A 351 -9.64 5.38 -5.09
CA PRO A 351 -11.09 5.35 -5.06
C PRO A 351 -11.54 3.96 -4.62
N CYS A 352 -12.63 3.89 -3.83
CA CYS A 352 -13.25 2.68 -3.26
C CYS A 352 -13.79 1.69 -4.30
N GLU A 353 -12.92 1.32 -5.24
CA GLU A 353 -13.14 0.50 -6.40
C GLU A 353 -12.05 -0.57 -6.41
N ASP A 354 -12.34 -1.68 -7.08
CA ASP A 354 -11.30 -2.66 -7.40
C ASP A 354 -10.25 -2.05 -8.34
N ILE A 355 -9.11 -2.72 -8.49
CA ILE A 355 -7.96 -2.27 -9.30
C ILE A 355 -8.41 -1.75 -10.69
N MET A 356 -9.21 -2.54 -11.41
CA MET A 356 -9.72 -2.17 -12.75
C MET A 356 -11.09 -1.47 -12.74
N GLY A 357 -11.91 -1.69 -11.71
CA GLY A 357 -13.26 -1.11 -11.56
C GLY A 357 -14.32 -1.63 -12.54
N TYR A 358 -14.04 -1.64 -13.85
CA TYR A 358 -14.99 -1.96 -14.91
C TYR A 358 -14.87 -3.40 -15.42
N GLY A 359 -16.03 -4.06 -15.62
CA GLY A 359 -16.08 -5.43 -16.15
C GLY A 359 -15.49 -5.59 -17.56
N PHE A 360 -15.74 -4.63 -18.46
CA PHE A 360 -15.18 -4.68 -19.82
C PHE A 360 -13.64 -4.54 -19.81
N LEU A 361 -13.10 -3.73 -18.90
CA LEU A 361 -11.67 -3.49 -18.78
C LEU A 361 -10.93 -4.75 -18.32
N ARG A 362 -11.57 -5.52 -17.43
CA ARG A 362 -11.09 -6.84 -16.99
C ARG A 362 -11.02 -7.85 -18.15
N ALA A 363 -12.07 -7.92 -18.97
CA ALA A 363 -12.05 -8.80 -20.14
C ALA A 363 -10.92 -8.41 -21.11
N LEU A 364 -10.73 -7.10 -21.31
CA LEU A 364 -9.71 -6.58 -22.19
C LEU A 364 -8.28 -6.83 -21.68
N ILE A 365 -7.98 -6.61 -20.39
CA ILE A 365 -6.62 -6.82 -19.87
C ILE A 365 -6.20 -8.29 -19.95
N TRP A 366 -7.13 -9.23 -19.73
CA TRP A 366 -6.88 -10.65 -19.95
C TRP A 366 -6.61 -10.96 -21.43
N LEU A 367 -7.40 -10.39 -22.34
CA LEU A 367 -7.18 -10.55 -23.78
C LEU A 367 -5.82 -10.00 -24.22
N ILE A 368 -5.50 -8.75 -23.86
CA ILE A 368 -4.25 -8.07 -24.24
C ILE A 368 -3.04 -8.77 -23.64
N SER A 369 -3.09 -9.17 -22.36
CA SER A 369 -1.96 -9.87 -21.71
C SER A 369 -1.64 -11.20 -22.39
N VAL A 370 -2.64 -12.03 -22.69
CA VAL A 370 -2.44 -13.30 -23.37
C VAL A 370 -1.88 -13.09 -24.79
N LEU A 371 -2.42 -12.13 -25.54
CA LEU A 371 -1.94 -11.81 -26.89
C LEU A 371 -0.50 -11.28 -26.87
N ALA A 372 -0.17 -10.39 -25.95
CA ALA A 372 1.17 -9.82 -25.80
C ALA A 372 2.19 -10.91 -25.44
N ILE A 373 1.89 -11.77 -24.47
CA ILE A 373 2.78 -12.87 -24.06
C ILE A 373 2.97 -13.87 -25.20
N THR A 374 1.88 -14.42 -25.75
CA THR A 374 1.95 -15.48 -26.76
C THR A 374 2.53 -14.98 -28.08
N GLY A 375 2.13 -13.79 -28.53
CA GLY A 375 2.61 -13.16 -29.76
C GLY A 375 4.10 -12.87 -29.71
N ASN A 376 4.56 -12.17 -28.67
CA ASN A 376 5.97 -11.80 -28.55
C ASN A 376 6.87 -12.99 -28.24
N LEU A 377 6.43 -13.96 -27.43
CA LEU A 377 7.16 -15.20 -27.21
C LEU A 377 7.33 -15.98 -28.52
N THR A 378 6.28 -16.08 -29.33
CA THR A 378 6.35 -16.73 -30.65
C THR A 378 7.36 -16.04 -31.56
N VAL A 379 7.36 -14.70 -31.61
CA VAL A 379 8.32 -13.93 -32.41
C VAL A 379 9.75 -14.19 -31.93
N LEU A 380 9.99 -14.15 -30.61
CA LEU A 380 11.29 -14.42 -30.02
C LEU A 380 11.77 -15.84 -30.34
N CYS A 381 10.91 -16.84 -30.17
CA CYS A 381 11.22 -18.23 -30.52
C CYS A 381 11.57 -18.37 -32.01
N VAL A 382 10.76 -17.82 -32.92
CA VAL A 382 11.02 -17.93 -34.37
C VAL A 382 12.33 -17.24 -34.76
N LEU A 383 12.60 -16.05 -34.22
CA LEU A 383 13.81 -15.30 -34.57
C LEU A 383 15.09 -15.94 -34.01
N LEU A 384 15.05 -16.49 -32.79
CA LEU A 384 16.21 -17.13 -32.15
C LEU A 384 16.49 -18.55 -32.67
N THR A 385 15.46 -19.30 -33.08
CA THR A 385 15.62 -20.68 -33.60
C THR A 385 15.84 -20.76 -35.10
N SER A 386 15.69 -19.63 -35.82
CA SER A 386 15.89 -19.56 -37.26
C SER A 386 17.34 -19.88 -37.64
N ARG A 387 17.53 -20.64 -38.73
CA ARG A 387 18.86 -21.03 -39.24
C ARG A 387 19.54 -19.90 -40.03
N TYR A 388 18.86 -18.77 -40.22
CA TYR A 388 19.41 -17.63 -40.94
C TYR A 388 20.31 -16.78 -40.04
N LYS A 389 21.32 -16.11 -40.62
CA LYS A 389 22.21 -15.21 -39.90
C LYS A 389 21.42 -14.08 -39.20
N LEU A 390 21.83 -13.74 -37.98
CA LEU A 390 21.26 -12.65 -37.19
C LEU A 390 21.69 -11.30 -37.79
N THR A 391 20.78 -10.65 -38.51
CA THR A 391 20.98 -9.30 -39.04
C THR A 391 20.63 -8.26 -37.98
N VAL A 392 21.13 -7.02 -38.13
CA VAL A 392 20.84 -5.93 -37.19
C VAL A 392 19.33 -5.72 -36.96
N PRO A 393 18.47 -5.66 -38.01
CA PRO A 393 17.03 -5.53 -37.79
C PRO A 393 16.41 -6.71 -37.04
N ARG A 394 16.89 -7.95 -37.27
CA ARG A 394 16.40 -9.13 -36.55
C ARG A 394 16.78 -9.08 -35.07
N PHE A 395 18.00 -8.64 -34.78
CA PHE A 395 18.46 -8.43 -33.40
C PHE A 395 17.63 -7.35 -32.68
N LEU A 396 17.36 -6.22 -33.33
CA LEU A 396 16.52 -5.17 -32.74
C LEU A 396 15.07 -5.63 -32.53
N MET A 397 14.50 -6.40 -33.47
CA MET A 397 13.18 -7.01 -33.30
C MET A 397 13.13 -7.99 -32.12
N CYS A 398 14.19 -8.76 -31.84
CA CYS A 398 14.25 -9.61 -30.65
C CYS A 398 14.17 -8.78 -29.35
N ASN A 399 14.88 -7.66 -29.28
CA ASN A 399 14.85 -6.78 -28.11
C ASN A 399 13.46 -6.15 -27.91
N LEU A 400 12.82 -5.71 -29.00
CA LEU A 400 11.46 -5.16 -28.95
C LEU A 400 10.45 -6.20 -28.45
N SER A 401 10.49 -7.42 -29.00
CA SER A 401 9.64 -8.51 -28.55
C SER A 401 9.91 -8.93 -27.10
N PHE A 402 11.15 -8.83 -26.62
CA PHE A 402 11.45 -9.08 -25.21
C PHE A 402 10.82 -8.02 -24.30
N ALA A 403 10.94 -6.73 -24.64
CA ALA A 403 10.33 -5.64 -23.89
C ALA A 403 8.80 -5.79 -23.82
N ASP A 404 8.16 -6.06 -24.96
CA ASP A 404 6.70 -6.23 -25.03
C ASP A 404 6.21 -7.51 -24.33
N PHE A 405 7.04 -8.56 -24.28
CA PHE A 405 6.77 -9.74 -23.46
C PHE A 405 6.77 -9.41 -21.96
N CYS A 406 7.73 -8.60 -21.49
CA CYS A 406 7.76 -8.11 -20.12
C CYS A 406 6.53 -7.26 -19.78
N MET A 407 6.08 -6.41 -20.71
CA MET A 407 4.82 -5.66 -20.56
C MET A 407 3.62 -6.61 -20.41
N GLY A 408 3.59 -7.70 -21.18
CA GLY A 408 2.59 -8.76 -21.04
C GLY A 408 2.57 -9.43 -19.65
N ILE A 409 3.74 -9.72 -19.08
CA ILE A 409 3.88 -10.25 -17.71
C ILE A 409 3.30 -9.27 -16.68
N TYR A 410 3.63 -7.98 -16.80
CA TYR A 410 3.07 -6.95 -15.93
C TYR A 410 1.53 -6.93 -15.95
N LEU A 411 0.93 -6.91 -17.15
CA LEU A 411 -0.54 -6.93 -17.26
C LEU A 411 -1.15 -8.19 -16.67
N LEU A 412 -0.49 -9.35 -16.83
CA LEU A 412 -0.94 -10.60 -16.24
C LEU A 412 -0.90 -10.57 -14.70
N LEU A 413 0.14 -9.98 -14.10
CA LEU A 413 0.23 -9.81 -12.65
C LEU A 413 -0.93 -8.96 -12.13
N VAL A 414 -1.18 -7.81 -12.75
CA VAL A 414 -2.28 -6.90 -12.35
C VAL A 414 -3.64 -7.58 -12.53
N ALA A 415 -3.87 -8.27 -13.65
CA ALA A 415 -5.11 -8.99 -13.93
C ALA A 415 -5.34 -10.15 -12.93
N SER A 416 -4.28 -10.84 -12.51
CA SER A 416 -4.35 -11.93 -11.55
C SER A 416 -4.76 -11.43 -10.17
N VAL A 417 -4.18 -10.31 -9.71
CA VAL A 417 -4.52 -9.73 -8.40
C VAL A 417 -5.93 -9.13 -8.41
N ASP A 418 -6.32 -8.42 -9.47
CA ASP A 418 -7.69 -7.90 -9.60
C ASP A 418 -8.73 -9.02 -9.53
N SER A 419 -8.44 -10.18 -10.13
CA SER A 419 -9.32 -11.36 -10.04
C SER A 419 -9.38 -11.97 -8.64
N GLN A 420 -8.28 -11.97 -7.89
CA GLN A 420 -8.23 -12.56 -6.54
C GLN A 420 -8.91 -11.67 -5.49
N THR A 421 -8.76 -10.36 -5.61
CA THR A 421 -9.25 -9.40 -4.59
C THR A 421 -10.62 -8.80 -4.94
N ARG A 422 -11.36 -9.45 -5.85
CA ARG A 422 -12.59 -8.89 -6.43
C ARG A 422 -13.64 -8.56 -5.37
N GLY A 423 -14.11 -7.32 -5.35
CA GLY A 423 -15.14 -6.84 -4.42
C GLY A 423 -14.66 -6.61 -2.99
N GLN A 424 -13.39 -6.91 -2.69
CA GLN A 424 -12.78 -6.75 -1.36
C GLN A 424 -11.39 -6.10 -1.45
N TYR A 425 -11.04 -5.47 -2.58
CA TYR A 425 -9.72 -4.90 -2.79
C TYR A 425 -9.31 -3.92 -1.68
N TYR A 426 -10.26 -3.19 -1.09
CA TYR A 426 -9.99 -2.26 0.02
C TYR A 426 -9.24 -2.90 1.22
N ASN A 427 -9.47 -4.19 1.50
CA ASN A 427 -8.82 -4.95 2.58
C ASN A 427 -7.47 -5.56 2.15
N TYR A 428 -7.21 -5.64 0.85
CA TYR A 428 -5.96 -6.18 0.28
C TYR A 428 -5.07 -5.09 -0.32
N ALA A 429 -5.57 -3.86 -0.46
CA ALA A 429 -4.90 -2.74 -1.12
C ALA A 429 -3.55 -2.44 -0.47
N ILE A 430 -3.52 -2.38 0.86
CA ILE A 430 -2.29 -2.12 1.62
C ILE A 430 -1.29 -3.26 1.43
N ASP A 431 -1.70 -4.51 1.54
CA ASP A 431 -0.78 -5.64 1.32
C ASP A 431 -0.23 -5.68 -0.11
N TRP A 432 -1.06 -5.39 -1.11
CA TRP A 432 -0.64 -5.30 -2.51
C TRP A 432 0.35 -4.15 -2.74
N GLN A 433 -0.03 -2.92 -2.37
CA GLN A 433 0.75 -1.71 -2.59
C GLN A 433 2.05 -1.69 -1.80
N THR A 434 2.07 -2.23 -0.58
CA THR A 434 3.27 -2.25 0.26
C THR A 434 4.17 -3.46 0.00
N GLY A 435 3.59 -4.54 -0.53
CA GLY A 435 4.24 -5.81 -0.80
C GLY A 435 5.23 -5.79 -1.97
N SER A 436 5.92 -6.92 -2.17
CA SER A 436 6.87 -7.11 -3.27
C SER A 436 6.20 -7.22 -4.63
N GLY A 437 4.94 -7.67 -4.68
CA GLY A 437 4.18 -7.83 -5.92
C GLY A 437 4.03 -6.53 -6.70
N CYS A 438 3.58 -5.46 -6.05
CA CYS A 438 3.43 -4.16 -6.69
C CYS A 438 4.78 -3.54 -7.08
N ARG A 439 5.84 -3.77 -6.28
CA ARG A 439 7.22 -3.36 -6.64
C ARG A 439 7.72 -4.05 -7.91
N ALA A 440 7.49 -5.36 -8.04
CA ALA A 440 7.84 -6.12 -9.24
C ALA A 440 7.02 -5.68 -10.45
N ALA A 441 5.71 -5.48 -10.29
CA ALA A 441 4.83 -4.96 -11.34
C ALA A 441 5.30 -3.58 -11.84
N GLY A 442 5.59 -2.66 -10.91
CA GLY A 442 6.14 -1.33 -11.19
C GLY A 442 7.48 -1.36 -11.94
N PHE A 443 8.39 -2.27 -11.53
CA PHE A 443 9.64 -2.50 -12.24
C PHE A 443 9.39 -2.96 -13.68
N PHE A 444 8.58 -4.01 -13.87
CA PHE A 444 8.32 -4.57 -15.21
C PHE A 444 7.67 -3.57 -16.14
N THR A 445 6.69 -2.79 -15.68
CA THR A 445 6.01 -1.80 -16.54
C THR A 445 6.95 -0.70 -17.00
N VAL A 446 7.74 -0.10 -16.10
CA VAL A 446 8.67 0.98 -16.46
C VAL A 446 9.82 0.44 -17.30
N PHE A 447 10.42 -0.69 -16.90
CA PHE A 447 11.50 -1.31 -17.66
C PHE A 447 11.04 -1.67 -19.09
N ALA A 448 9.88 -2.29 -19.24
CA ALA A 448 9.33 -2.68 -20.53
C ALA A 448 9.00 -1.48 -21.41
N SER A 449 8.35 -0.44 -20.86
CA SER A 449 7.99 0.74 -21.64
C SER A 449 9.22 1.49 -22.14
N GLU A 450 10.19 1.75 -21.26
CA GLU A 450 11.39 2.50 -21.60
C GLU A 450 12.28 1.73 -22.60
N LEU A 451 12.43 0.42 -22.42
CA LEU A 451 13.20 -0.41 -23.35
C LEU A 451 12.52 -0.50 -24.72
N SER A 452 11.18 -0.57 -24.76
CA SER A 452 10.40 -0.61 -26.00
C SER A 452 10.54 0.70 -26.79
N VAL A 453 10.36 1.85 -26.15
CA VAL A 453 10.52 3.18 -26.77
C VAL A 453 11.95 3.39 -27.27
N TYR A 454 12.95 3.05 -26.45
CA TYR A 454 14.36 3.12 -26.86
C TYR A 454 14.64 2.23 -28.08
N THR A 455 14.17 0.99 -28.06
CA THR A 455 14.39 0.03 -29.15
C THR A 455 13.71 0.51 -30.44
N LEU A 456 12.49 1.07 -30.35
CA LEU A 456 11.80 1.67 -31.48
C LEU A 456 12.61 2.82 -32.08
N ALA A 457 13.14 3.73 -31.27
CA ALA A 457 14.01 4.81 -31.75
C ALA A 457 15.28 4.28 -32.45
N VAL A 458 15.89 3.22 -31.94
CA VAL A 458 17.06 2.59 -32.59
C VAL A 458 16.67 1.90 -33.91
N ILE A 459 15.52 1.23 -33.97
CA ILE A 459 15.00 0.64 -35.22
C ILE A 459 14.79 1.72 -36.28
N THR A 460 14.24 2.88 -35.92
CA THR A 460 13.96 3.96 -36.89
C THR A 460 15.26 4.60 -37.38
N LEU A 461 16.23 4.81 -36.49
CA LEU A 461 17.57 5.30 -36.85
C LEU A 461 18.32 4.32 -37.75
N GLU A 462 18.30 3.03 -37.45
CA GLU A 462 18.92 1.98 -38.29
C GLU A 462 18.32 1.98 -39.69
N ARG A 463 17.00 2.15 -39.77
CA ARG A 463 16.27 2.17 -41.04
C ARG A 463 16.56 3.40 -41.85
N TRP A 464 16.57 4.57 -41.21
CA TRP A 464 16.96 5.82 -41.86
C TRP A 464 18.38 5.73 -42.41
N HIS A 465 19.34 5.32 -41.58
CA HIS A 465 20.73 5.14 -41.97
C HIS A 465 20.88 4.17 -43.15
N THR A 466 20.19 3.02 -43.11
CA THR A 466 20.31 2.01 -44.17
C THR A 466 19.69 2.47 -45.49
N ILE A 467 18.59 3.24 -45.46
CA ILE A 467 17.93 3.77 -46.65
C ILE A 467 18.75 4.91 -47.27
N THR A 468 19.19 5.87 -46.45
CA THR A 468 19.94 7.04 -46.93
C THR A 468 21.33 6.67 -47.46
N TYR A 469 22.01 5.70 -46.83
CA TYR A 469 23.34 5.26 -47.25
C TYR A 469 23.33 3.93 -48.01
N ALA A 470 22.20 3.56 -48.63
CA ALA A 470 22.04 2.29 -49.35
C ALA A 470 23.08 2.06 -50.46
N VAL A 471 23.65 3.15 -51.01
CA VAL A 471 24.59 3.16 -52.15
C VAL A 471 26.06 3.01 -51.72
N GLN A 472 26.41 3.27 -50.45
CA GLN A 472 27.78 3.16 -49.93
C GLN A 472 27.96 1.90 -49.08
N LEU A 473 28.58 0.86 -49.65
CA LEU A 473 28.76 -0.46 -49.03
C LEU A 473 29.59 -0.44 -47.72
N ASP A 474 30.47 0.54 -47.54
CA ASP A 474 31.41 0.61 -46.40
C ASP A 474 30.83 1.22 -45.11
N GLN A 475 29.69 1.91 -45.17
CA GLN A 475 29.10 2.60 -44.00
C GLN A 475 28.00 1.81 -43.27
N ARG A 476 27.75 0.53 -43.61
CA ARG A 476 26.65 -0.22 -42.98
C ARG A 476 26.86 -0.45 -41.48
N LEU A 477 25.82 -0.16 -40.69
CA LEU A 477 25.73 -0.49 -39.27
C LEU A 477 25.97 -1.99 -39.04
N ARG A 478 27.10 -2.30 -38.39
CA ARG A 478 27.48 -3.67 -38.03
C ARG A 478 26.79 -4.10 -36.73
N LEU A 479 26.56 -5.39 -36.57
CA LEU A 479 25.94 -5.99 -35.37
C LEU A 479 26.67 -5.63 -34.07
N ARG A 480 28.00 -5.48 -34.11
CA ARG A 480 28.79 -5.05 -32.93
C ARG A 480 28.36 -3.69 -32.39
N HIS A 481 28.13 -2.72 -33.28
CA HIS A 481 27.66 -1.39 -32.89
C HIS A 481 26.24 -1.44 -32.34
N ALA A 482 25.36 -2.22 -32.99
CA ALA A 482 23.98 -2.40 -32.52
C ALA A 482 23.92 -3.04 -31.12
N ILE A 483 24.79 -4.02 -30.83
CA ILE A 483 24.89 -4.62 -29.49
C ILE A 483 25.32 -3.56 -28.47
N ALA A 484 26.35 -2.77 -28.76
CA ALA A 484 26.81 -1.72 -27.85
C ALA A 484 25.73 -0.66 -27.56
N VAL A 485 25.00 -0.21 -28.60
CA VAL A 485 23.87 0.72 -28.46
C VAL A 485 22.77 0.10 -27.60
N MET A 486 22.39 -1.16 -27.86
CA MET A 486 21.36 -1.82 -27.06
C MET A 486 21.79 -2.04 -25.61
N LEU A 487 23.05 -2.38 -25.33
CA LEU A 487 23.54 -2.48 -23.95
C LEU A 487 23.36 -1.16 -23.18
N GLY A 488 23.60 -0.02 -23.84
CA GLY A 488 23.31 1.30 -23.27
C GLY A 488 21.81 1.49 -22.95
N GLY A 489 20.93 1.11 -23.88
CA GLY A 489 19.48 1.14 -23.65
C GLY A 489 19.02 0.27 -22.48
N TRP A 490 19.54 -0.96 -22.39
CA TRP A 490 19.25 -1.88 -21.29
C TRP A 490 19.67 -1.32 -19.94
N LEU A 491 20.88 -0.74 -19.84
CA LEU A 491 21.36 -0.11 -18.62
C LEU A 491 20.48 1.08 -18.23
N LEU A 492 20.11 1.92 -19.20
CA LEU A 492 19.26 3.09 -18.96
C LEU A 492 17.85 2.68 -18.48
N SER A 493 17.18 1.76 -19.17
CA SER A 493 15.83 1.31 -18.80
C SER A 493 15.83 0.61 -17.43
N THR A 494 16.87 -0.17 -17.14
CA THR A 494 17.02 -0.81 -15.82
C THR A 494 17.24 0.23 -14.74
N LEU A 495 18.10 1.23 -14.97
CA LEU A 495 18.34 2.31 -14.02
C LEU A 495 17.04 3.06 -13.71
N ILE A 496 16.30 3.48 -14.73
CA ILE A 496 15.03 4.23 -14.56
C ILE A 496 14.00 3.41 -13.78
N ALA A 497 13.91 2.10 -14.02
CA ALA A 497 12.99 1.19 -13.30
C ALA A 497 13.44 0.88 -11.87
N LEU A 498 14.73 0.98 -11.55
CA LEU A 498 15.26 0.75 -10.19
C LEU A 498 15.10 1.98 -9.28
N LEU A 499 15.07 3.20 -9.83
CA LEU A 499 15.01 4.44 -9.04
C LEU A 499 13.84 4.50 -8.03
N PRO A 500 12.59 4.09 -8.37
CA PRO A 500 11.50 4.08 -7.39
C PRO A 500 11.64 2.96 -6.34
N LEU A 501 12.46 1.93 -6.59
CA LEU A 501 12.72 0.87 -5.60
C LEU A 501 13.73 1.30 -4.54
N VAL A 502 14.64 2.22 -4.87
CA VAL A 502 15.65 2.79 -3.95
C VAL A 502 15.17 4.05 -3.24
N GLY A 503 13.91 4.46 -3.43
CA GLY A 503 13.28 5.55 -2.68
C GLY A 503 13.30 6.92 -3.35
N VAL A 504 13.66 7.04 -4.64
CA VAL A 504 13.58 8.31 -5.39
C VAL A 504 12.13 8.67 -5.74
N SER A 505 11.29 7.65 -5.96
CA SER A 505 9.85 7.75 -6.17
C SER A 505 9.17 6.52 -5.56
N SER A 506 7.87 6.32 -5.79
CA SER A 506 7.11 5.22 -5.21
C SER A 506 6.13 4.60 -6.21
N TYR A 507 6.18 3.28 -6.36
CA TYR A 507 5.16 2.50 -7.06
C TYR A 507 3.91 2.23 -6.21
N ARG A 508 3.91 2.62 -4.93
CA ARG A 508 2.90 2.20 -3.95
C ARG A 508 1.63 3.07 -3.96
N LYS A 509 1.68 4.24 -4.61
CA LYS A 509 0.63 5.26 -4.51
C LYS A 509 -0.66 4.87 -5.24
N VAL A 510 -0.56 4.22 -6.40
CA VAL A 510 -1.71 3.81 -7.23
C VAL A 510 -1.83 2.30 -7.30
N SER A 511 -3.06 1.77 -7.38
CA SER A 511 -3.34 0.32 -7.42
C SER A 511 -2.70 -0.45 -8.58
N ILE A 512 -2.41 0.25 -9.69
CA ILE A 512 -1.80 -0.29 -10.92
C ILE A 512 -0.25 -0.25 -10.87
N CYS A 513 0.33 0.26 -9.78
CA CYS A 513 1.78 0.25 -9.52
C CYS A 513 2.64 1.13 -10.45
N LEU A 514 2.07 2.22 -10.97
CA LEU A 514 2.80 3.22 -11.75
C LEU A 514 3.40 4.31 -10.86
N PRO A 515 4.55 4.90 -11.24
CA PRO A 515 5.16 5.98 -10.47
C PRO A 515 4.39 7.28 -10.72
N MET A 516 3.35 7.53 -9.92
CA MET A 516 2.48 8.70 -10.02
C MET A 516 2.56 9.59 -8.76
N ASP A 517 3.61 9.40 -7.96
CA ASP A 517 3.81 10.17 -6.74
C ASP A 517 4.25 11.61 -7.07
N VAL A 518 3.43 12.59 -6.66
CA VAL A 518 3.65 14.03 -6.89
C VAL A 518 3.74 14.83 -5.59
N GLU A 519 3.76 14.15 -4.43
CA GLU A 519 3.85 14.82 -3.13
C GLU A 519 5.25 15.37 -2.87
N SER A 520 6.28 14.61 -3.26
CA SER A 520 7.68 15.01 -3.10
C SER A 520 8.24 15.65 -4.37
N THR A 521 9.12 16.63 -4.21
CA THR A 521 9.82 17.29 -5.32
C THR A 521 10.71 16.31 -6.09
N LEU A 522 11.34 15.35 -5.41
CA LEU A 522 12.15 14.31 -6.03
C LEU A 522 11.31 13.39 -6.93
N SER A 523 10.15 12.94 -6.44
CA SER A 523 9.21 12.12 -7.21
C SER A 523 8.70 12.87 -8.45
N GLN A 524 8.39 14.17 -8.31
CA GLN A 524 7.94 15.01 -9.43
C GLN A 524 9.03 15.18 -10.51
N VAL A 525 10.28 15.44 -10.12
CA VAL A 525 11.42 15.54 -11.06
C VAL A 525 11.65 14.21 -11.79
N TYR A 526 11.52 13.08 -11.09
CA TYR A 526 11.63 11.74 -11.69
C TYR A 526 10.57 11.52 -12.78
N ILE A 527 9.30 11.80 -12.49
CA ILE A 527 8.19 11.66 -13.45
C ILE A 527 8.42 12.58 -14.66
N LEU A 528 8.78 13.84 -14.42
CA LEU A 528 9.07 14.79 -15.50
C LEU A 528 10.24 14.32 -16.38
N THR A 529 11.27 13.73 -15.80
CA THR A 529 12.43 13.20 -16.54
C THR A 529 12.02 12.08 -17.50
N ILE A 530 11.18 11.14 -17.05
CA ILE A 530 10.63 10.07 -17.89
C ILE A 530 9.78 10.64 -19.03
N LEU A 531 8.92 11.61 -18.73
CA LEU A 531 8.07 12.25 -19.73
C LEU A 531 8.90 12.97 -20.79
N ILE A 532 9.91 13.74 -20.38
CA ILE A 532 10.82 14.44 -21.30
C ILE A 532 11.58 13.43 -22.17
N PHE A 533 12.09 12.35 -21.59
CA PHE A 533 12.79 11.31 -22.35
C PHE A 533 11.89 10.70 -23.44
N ASN A 534 10.64 10.37 -23.11
CA ASN A 534 9.67 9.83 -24.06
C ASN A 534 9.32 10.85 -25.16
N VAL A 535 9.18 12.14 -24.83
CA VAL A 535 8.96 13.20 -25.82
C VAL A 535 10.16 13.36 -26.76
N ILE A 536 11.39 13.31 -26.24
CA ILE A 536 12.61 13.38 -27.05
C ILE A 536 12.69 12.19 -28.02
N ALA A 537 12.46 10.97 -27.51
CA ALA A 537 12.44 9.77 -28.35
C ALA A 537 11.42 9.89 -29.49
N PHE A 538 10.23 10.42 -29.19
CA PHE A 538 9.21 10.70 -30.19
C PHE A 538 9.66 11.72 -31.26
N ILE A 539 10.28 12.83 -30.86
CA ILE A 539 10.81 13.84 -31.81
C ILE A 539 11.86 13.22 -32.73
N VAL A 540 12.77 12.39 -32.17
CA VAL A 540 13.80 11.69 -32.95
C VAL A 540 13.16 10.76 -33.98
N ILE A 541 12.16 9.97 -33.58
CA ILE A 541 11.42 9.08 -34.47
C ILE A 541 10.79 9.89 -35.62
N CYS A 542 10.05 10.96 -35.31
CA CYS A 542 9.42 11.82 -36.30
C CYS A 542 10.43 12.43 -37.28
N ALA A 543 11.54 12.98 -36.78
CA ALA A 543 12.58 13.58 -37.61
C ALA A 543 13.23 12.56 -38.57
N CYS A 544 13.55 11.36 -38.07
CA CYS A 544 14.12 10.28 -38.90
C CYS A 544 13.17 9.87 -40.03
N TYR A 545 11.87 9.79 -39.75
CA TYR A 545 10.89 9.42 -40.77
C TYR A 545 10.62 10.50 -41.80
N VAL A 546 10.61 11.77 -41.40
CA VAL A 546 10.56 12.89 -42.35
C VAL A 546 11.76 12.82 -43.31
N LYS A 547 12.96 12.55 -42.78
CA LYS A 547 14.16 12.36 -43.61
C LYS A 547 14.07 11.13 -44.52
N ILE A 548 13.55 10.00 -44.04
CA ILE A 548 13.27 8.81 -44.87
C ILE A 548 12.30 9.17 -45.99
N TYR A 549 11.20 9.86 -45.68
CA TYR A 549 10.17 10.24 -46.66
C TYR A 549 10.76 11.06 -47.80
N PHE A 550 11.53 12.12 -47.48
CA PHE A 550 12.21 12.92 -48.50
C PHE A 550 13.26 12.12 -49.28
N THR A 551 13.98 11.21 -48.63
CA THR A 551 14.96 10.34 -49.31
C THR A 551 14.29 9.40 -50.31
N VAL A 552 13.11 8.86 -49.98
CA VAL A 552 12.34 7.97 -50.88
C VAL A 552 11.65 8.74 -52.01
N GLN A 553 11.31 10.01 -51.80
CA GLN A 553 10.67 10.85 -52.83
C GLN A 553 11.67 11.37 -53.89
N ASN A 554 12.98 11.37 -53.61
CA ASN A 554 14.01 11.77 -54.56
C ASN A 554 14.18 10.72 -55.68
N PRO A 555 13.84 11.03 -56.94
CA PRO A 555 13.85 10.06 -58.04
C PRO A 555 15.26 9.65 -58.52
N GLU A 556 16.31 10.41 -58.21
CA GLU A 556 17.70 10.10 -58.62
C GLU A 556 18.33 8.92 -57.86
N LEU A 557 17.78 8.50 -56.72
CA LEU A 557 18.32 7.42 -55.87
C LEU A 557 17.56 6.08 -56.00
N VAL A 558 16.65 5.97 -56.98
CA VAL A 558 15.84 4.79 -57.38
C VAL A 558 15.64 3.74 -56.27
N ALA A 559 14.52 3.81 -55.58
CA ALA A 559 13.99 2.69 -54.80
C ALA A 559 12.89 1.96 -55.58
N THR A 560 13.00 0.64 -55.65
CA THR A 560 12.09 -0.22 -56.43
C THR A 560 10.69 -0.24 -55.77
N ASN A 561 9.62 -0.56 -56.49
CA ASN A 561 8.22 -0.72 -55.98
C ASN A 561 8.03 -1.59 -54.71
N LYS A 562 9.07 -2.28 -54.21
CA LYS A 562 9.09 -3.00 -52.94
C LYS A 562 9.32 -2.06 -51.74
N ASP A 563 10.05 -0.97 -51.92
CA ASP A 563 10.48 -0.09 -50.83
C ASP A 563 9.34 0.85 -50.37
N THR A 564 8.45 1.27 -51.28
CA THR A 564 7.21 2.01 -50.94
C THR A 564 6.22 1.17 -50.14
N LYS A 565 6.11 -0.15 -50.41
CA LYS A 565 5.31 -1.09 -49.59
C LYS A 565 5.89 -1.31 -48.20
N ILE A 566 7.21 -1.22 -48.05
CA ILE A 566 7.90 -1.33 -46.77
C ILE A 566 7.74 -0.02 -45.99
N ALA A 567 7.93 1.15 -46.63
CA ALA A 567 7.72 2.46 -46.04
C ALA A 567 6.27 2.66 -45.52
N LYS A 568 5.25 2.22 -46.27
CA LYS A 568 3.84 2.28 -45.81
C LYS A 568 3.58 1.43 -44.55
N LYS A 569 4.22 0.26 -44.43
CA LYS A 569 4.13 -0.59 -43.23
C LYS A 569 4.84 0.03 -42.03
N MET A 570 5.95 0.73 -42.26
CA MET A 570 6.65 1.47 -41.22
C MET A 570 5.86 2.71 -40.77
N ALA A 571 5.17 3.39 -41.68
CA ALA A 571 4.29 4.53 -41.37
C ALA A 571 3.07 4.14 -40.51
N VAL A 572 2.47 2.97 -40.77
CA VAL A 572 1.39 2.42 -39.92
C VAL A 572 1.88 2.20 -38.49
N LEU A 573 3.14 1.76 -38.31
CA LEU A 573 3.66 1.57 -36.96
C LEU A 573 3.85 2.89 -36.20
N ILE A 574 4.32 3.94 -36.87
CA ILE A 574 4.45 5.27 -36.27
C ILE A 574 3.08 5.78 -35.81
N PHE A 575 2.06 5.61 -36.64
CA PHE A 575 0.72 6.08 -36.32
C PHE A 575 0.12 5.31 -35.14
N THR A 576 0.34 3.99 -35.07
CA THR A 576 -0.11 3.20 -33.91
C THR A 576 0.63 3.58 -32.64
N ASP A 577 1.95 3.82 -32.70
CA ASP A 577 2.75 4.27 -31.55
C ASP A 577 2.33 5.68 -31.07
N PHE A 578 2.15 6.62 -32.00
CA PHE A 578 1.65 7.97 -31.72
C PHE A 578 0.27 7.96 -31.07
N THR A 579 -0.66 7.18 -31.62
CA THR A 579 -2.04 7.10 -31.11
C THR A 579 -2.08 6.46 -29.71
N CYS A 580 -1.11 5.60 -29.39
CA CYS A 580 -1.00 4.97 -28.07
C CYS A 580 -0.28 5.88 -27.05
N MET A 581 0.75 6.63 -27.45
CA MET A 581 1.58 7.44 -26.54
C MET A 581 1.10 8.88 -26.32
N ALA A 582 0.39 9.47 -27.29
CA ALA A 582 -0.04 10.86 -27.22
C ALA A 582 -1.07 11.15 -26.09
N PRO A 583 -2.12 10.33 -25.88
CA PRO A 583 -3.05 10.56 -24.77
C PRO A 583 -2.34 10.49 -23.41
N ILE A 584 -1.42 9.55 -23.25
CA ILE A 584 -0.73 9.26 -21.98
C ILE A 584 0.21 10.41 -21.63
N SER A 585 0.98 10.88 -22.61
CA SER A 585 1.87 12.03 -22.44
C SER A 585 1.09 13.30 -22.10
N PHE A 586 -0.06 13.52 -22.76
CA PHE A 586 -0.92 14.68 -22.48
C PHE A 586 -1.43 14.69 -21.04
N PHE A 587 -2.01 13.59 -20.56
CA PHE A 587 -2.53 13.54 -19.19
C PHE A 587 -1.46 13.53 -18.12
N ALA A 588 -0.31 12.89 -18.38
CA ALA A 588 0.81 12.91 -17.45
C ALA A 588 1.39 14.32 -17.29
N ILE A 589 1.45 15.11 -18.37
CA ILE A 589 1.83 16.54 -18.33
C ILE A 589 0.80 17.36 -17.54
N SER A 590 -0.50 17.19 -17.83
CA SER A 590 -1.56 17.90 -17.08
C SER A 590 -1.52 17.61 -15.58
N ALA A 591 -1.27 16.34 -15.19
CA ALA A 591 -1.10 15.96 -13.80
C ALA A 591 0.17 16.58 -13.17
N ALA A 592 1.29 16.63 -13.90
CA ALA A 592 2.53 17.23 -13.42
C ALA A 592 2.42 18.74 -13.16
N PHE A 593 1.56 19.44 -13.92
CA PHE A 593 1.22 20.85 -13.69
C PHE A 593 0.15 21.07 -12.61
N LYS A 594 -0.25 20.03 -11.87
CA LYS A 594 -1.30 20.07 -10.84
C LYS A 594 -2.67 20.51 -11.35
N VAL A 595 -2.96 20.31 -12.65
CA VAL A 595 -4.28 20.54 -13.26
C VAL A 595 -4.78 19.23 -13.85
N PRO A 596 -5.22 18.25 -13.02
CA PRO A 596 -5.71 16.98 -13.53
C PRO A 596 -7.03 17.19 -14.28
N LEU A 597 -6.98 17.13 -15.62
CA LEU A 597 -8.16 17.27 -16.49
C LEU A 597 -9.10 16.04 -16.46
N ILE A 598 -8.61 14.91 -15.95
CA ILE A 598 -9.36 13.64 -15.82
C ILE A 598 -9.11 13.07 -14.43
N THR A 599 -10.16 12.54 -13.80
CA THR A 599 -10.06 11.82 -12.52
C THR A 599 -9.23 10.55 -12.66
N VAL A 600 -8.51 10.13 -11.61
CA VAL A 600 -7.68 8.92 -11.65
C VAL A 600 -8.49 7.68 -12.07
N THR A 601 -9.76 7.59 -11.69
CA THR A 601 -10.68 6.53 -12.14
C THR A 601 -10.82 6.48 -13.66
N ASN A 602 -11.05 7.63 -14.31
CA ASN A 602 -11.24 7.70 -15.75
C ASN A 602 -9.91 7.57 -16.52
N SER A 603 -8.77 7.95 -15.91
CA SER A 603 -7.45 7.74 -16.52
C SER A 603 -7.05 6.26 -16.57
N LYS A 604 -7.62 5.39 -15.71
CA LYS A 604 -7.45 3.92 -15.81
C LYS A 604 -7.83 3.39 -17.20
N VAL A 605 -8.90 3.91 -17.78
CA VAL A 605 -9.36 3.52 -19.13
C VAL A 605 -8.26 3.82 -20.15
N LEU A 606 -7.65 5.00 -20.08
CA LEU A 606 -6.58 5.41 -20.99
C LEU A 606 -5.29 4.61 -20.77
N LEU A 607 -4.93 4.37 -19.51
CA LEU A 607 -3.74 3.61 -19.12
C LEU A 607 -3.84 2.12 -19.40
N VAL A 608 -5.03 1.53 -19.45
CA VAL A 608 -5.20 0.09 -19.71
C VAL A 608 -5.51 -0.20 -21.18
N LEU A 609 -6.15 0.74 -21.89
CA LEU A 609 -6.37 0.62 -23.34
C LEU A 609 -5.16 1.09 -24.14
N PHE A 610 -4.69 2.32 -23.99
CA PHE A 610 -3.72 2.88 -24.94
C PHE A 610 -2.27 2.53 -24.59
N TYR A 611 -1.94 2.46 -23.31
CA TYR A 611 -0.55 2.19 -22.86
C TYR A 611 -0.03 0.84 -23.34
N PRO A 612 -0.79 -0.28 -23.28
CA PRO A 612 -0.26 -1.60 -23.61
C PRO A 612 -0.64 -2.07 -25.03
N VAL A 613 -1.54 -1.37 -25.73
CA VAL A 613 -1.98 -1.75 -27.09
C VAL A 613 -0.82 -1.73 -28.09
N ASN A 614 0.13 -0.81 -27.92
CA ASN A 614 1.33 -0.75 -28.75
C ASN A 614 2.13 -2.08 -28.71
N SER A 615 2.35 -2.62 -27.50
CA SER A 615 3.05 -3.89 -27.29
C SER A 615 2.31 -5.11 -27.84
N CYS A 616 0.98 -5.06 -27.90
CA CYS A 616 0.18 -6.11 -28.54
C CYS A 616 0.21 -6.00 -30.07
N ALA A 617 0.25 -4.79 -30.63
CA ALA A 617 0.21 -4.56 -32.08
C ALA A 617 1.54 -4.90 -32.78
N ASN A 618 2.67 -4.74 -32.08
CA ASN A 618 4.03 -4.91 -32.62
C ASN A 618 4.27 -6.27 -33.33
N PRO A 619 3.92 -7.45 -32.76
CA PRO A 619 3.99 -8.74 -33.45
C PRO A 619 3.22 -8.81 -34.76
N PHE A 620 2.04 -8.19 -34.81
CA PHE A 620 1.19 -8.20 -36.00
C PHE A 620 1.79 -7.31 -37.09
N LEU A 621 2.21 -6.11 -36.73
CA LEU A 621 2.70 -5.10 -37.68
C LEU A 621 4.04 -5.49 -38.34
N TYR A 622 4.97 -6.13 -37.58
CA TYR A 622 6.31 -6.43 -38.08
C TYR A 622 6.57 -7.90 -38.43
N ALA A 623 6.05 -8.83 -37.65
CA ALA A 623 6.40 -10.24 -37.79
C ALA A 623 5.35 -10.96 -38.66
N ILE A 624 4.10 -11.00 -38.23
CA ILE A 624 3.09 -11.90 -38.80
C ILE A 624 2.68 -11.53 -40.24
N PHE A 625 2.77 -10.25 -40.64
CA PHE A 625 2.45 -9.82 -42.02
C PHE A 625 3.64 -9.84 -43.00
N THR A 626 4.83 -10.31 -42.60
CA THR A 626 5.97 -10.47 -43.53
C THR A 626 6.04 -11.89 -44.10
N LYS A 627 6.25 -12.01 -45.42
CA LYS A 627 6.33 -13.31 -46.10
C LYS A 627 7.47 -14.18 -45.56
N ALA A 628 8.57 -13.55 -45.13
CA ALA A 628 9.73 -14.24 -44.57
C ALA A 628 9.43 -14.86 -43.19
N PHE A 629 8.77 -14.14 -42.29
CA PHE A 629 8.40 -14.66 -40.98
C PHE A 629 7.31 -15.74 -41.07
N ARG A 630 6.28 -15.56 -41.91
CA ARG A 630 5.27 -16.61 -42.14
C ARG A 630 5.91 -17.92 -42.58
N ARG A 631 6.90 -17.85 -43.48
CA ARG A 631 7.65 -19.02 -43.93
C ARG A 631 8.39 -19.68 -42.76
N ASP A 632 9.18 -18.90 -42.02
CA ASP A 632 10.01 -19.43 -40.93
C ASP A 632 9.13 -20.00 -39.78
N PHE A 633 7.97 -19.39 -39.52
CA PHE A 633 6.94 -19.90 -38.60
C PHE A 633 6.37 -21.26 -39.05
N PHE A 634 5.96 -21.41 -40.31
CA PHE A 634 5.44 -22.69 -40.81
C PHE A 634 6.53 -23.77 -40.86
N LEU A 635 7.78 -23.41 -41.14
CA LEU A 635 8.92 -24.33 -41.07
C LEU A 635 9.17 -24.80 -39.62
N LEU A 636 9.02 -23.92 -38.63
CA LEU A 636 9.10 -24.29 -37.21
C LEU A 636 7.94 -25.20 -36.80
N LEU A 637 6.70 -24.86 -37.16
CA LEU A 637 5.53 -25.71 -36.89
C LEU A 637 5.69 -27.13 -37.47
N SER A 638 6.30 -27.23 -38.66
CA SER A 638 6.54 -28.53 -39.31
C SER A 638 7.50 -29.43 -38.52
N LYS A 639 8.43 -28.85 -37.74
CA LYS A 639 9.31 -29.61 -36.84
C LYS A 639 8.56 -30.16 -35.62
N PHE A 640 7.49 -29.50 -35.19
CA PHE A 640 6.61 -29.95 -34.12
C PHE A 640 5.41 -30.80 -34.61
N GLY A 641 5.40 -31.18 -35.88
CA GLY A 641 4.40 -32.09 -36.45
C GLY A 641 3.14 -31.44 -37.05
N CYS A 642 2.92 -30.14 -36.85
CA CYS A 642 1.76 -29.41 -37.38
C CYS A 642 2.06 -28.70 -38.72
N CYS A 643 1.04 -28.52 -39.57
CA CYS A 643 1.12 -27.75 -40.83
C CYS A 643 2.20 -28.18 -41.85
N LYS A 644 2.56 -29.47 -41.92
CA LYS A 644 3.56 -30.02 -42.87
C LYS A 644 3.30 -29.62 -44.33
N HIS A 645 2.04 -29.64 -44.77
CA HIS A 645 1.65 -29.29 -46.14
C HIS A 645 1.98 -27.84 -46.54
N ARG A 646 1.79 -26.87 -45.63
CA ARG A 646 2.15 -25.46 -45.89
C ARG A 646 3.66 -25.25 -45.89
N ALA A 647 4.40 -25.95 -45.03
CA ALA A 647 5.86 -25.90 -45.01
C ALA A 647 6.48 -26.44 -46.32
N GLU A 648 5.92 -27.52 -46.88
CA GLU A 648 6.33 -28.07 -48.18
C GLU A 648 6.06 -27.14 -49.36
N LEU A 649 4.92 -26.42 -49.36
CA LEU A 649 4.60 -25.39 -50.35
C LEU A 649 5.62 -24.24 -50.36
N TYR A 650 6.09 -23.82 -49.18
CA TYR A 650 7.16 -22.82 -49.08
C TYR A 650 8.51 -23.37 -49.57
N ARG A 651 8.81 -24.64 -49.31
CA ARG A 651 10.01 -25.33 -49.81
C ARG A 651 10.01 -25.46 -51.35
N LYS A 652 8.86 -25.80 -51.95
CA LYS A 652 8.68 -25.90 -53.42
C LYS A 652 8.85 -24.57 -54.15
N LYS A 653 8.42 -23.45 -53.55
CA LYS A 653 8.61 -22.10 -54.14
C LYS A 653 10.08 -21.69 -54.25
N GLU A 654 10.95 -22.18 -53.38
CA GLU A 654 12.40 -21.92 -53.40
C GLU A 654 13.06 -22.68 -54.57
N PHE A 655 12.67 -23.94 -54.79
CA PHE A 655 13.12 -24.75 -55.93
C PHE A 655 12.66 -24.19 -57.29
N SER A 656 11.43 -23.66 -57.36
CA SER A 656 10.91 -23.07 -58.61
C SER A 656 11.60 -21.76 -58.99
N ALA A 657 12.03 -20.95 -58.01
CA ALA A 657 12.77 -19.70 -58.26
C ALA A 657 14.23 -19.96 -58.67
N TYR A 658 14.83 -21.04 -58.14
CA TYR A 658 16.16 -21.48 -58.52
C TYR A 658 16.19 -22.01 -59.97
N ASN A 659 15.19 -22.82 -60.36
CA ASN A 659 15.06 -23.32 -61.73
C ASN A 659 14.68 -22.24 -62.77
N SER A 660 13.98 -21.16 -62.39
CA SER A 660 13.74 -20.04 -63.31
C SER A 660 14.99 -19.19 -63.54
N SER A 661 15.88 -19.10 -62.55
CA SER A 661 17.13 -18.35 -62.69
C SER A 661 18.17 -19.09 -63.55
N CYS A 662 18.15 -20.42 -63.60
CA CYS A 662 18.99 -21.21 -64.51
C CYS A 662 18.51 -21.19 -65.97
N LYS A 663 17.26 -20.80 -66.27
CA LYS A 663 16.74 -20.71 -67.65
C LYS A 663 17.07 -19.39 -68.36
N ASN A 664 17.45 -18.34 -67.63
CA ASN A 664 17.73 -17.02 -68.22
C ASN A 664 19.22 -16.80 -68.57
N GLY A 665 20.04 -17.87 -68.60
CA GLY A 665 21.49 -17.78 -68.77
C GLY A 665 22.08 -18.56 -69.95
N ILE A 666 21.29 -18.93 -70.97
CA ILE A 666 21.84 -19.53 -72.20
C ILE A 666 21.13 -18.94 -73.43
N THR A 667 21.83 -18.07 -74.16
CA THR A 667 21.51 -17.64 -75.52
C THR A 667 22.18 -18.57 -76.53
N GLY A 668 21.41 -19.17 -77.45
CA GLY A 668 21.91 -19.59 -78.78
C GLY A 668 21.58 -21.01 -79.27
N SER A 669 20.78 -21.05 -80.36
CA SER A 669 20.78 -22.00 -81.50
C SER A 669 19.94 -23.30 -81.50
N ASN A 670 18.83 -23.25 -82.27
CA ASN A 670 18.25 -24.20 -83.24
C ASN A 670 18.24 -25.73 -83.04
N LYS A 671 17.04 -26.28 -82.73
CA LYS A 671 16.16 -27.17 -83.54
C LYS A 671 15.25 -28.04 -82.64
N PRO A 672 14.05 -28.46 -83.09
CA PRO A 672 13.04 -29.05 -82.21
C PRO A 672 13.20 -30.58 -82.12
N SER A 673 13.07 -31.14 -80.92
CA SER A 673 12.67 -32.53 -80.76
C SER A 673 11.63 -32.63 -79.64
N GLN A 674 10.49 -33.22 -79.99
CA GLN A 674 9.43 -33.62 -79.08
C GLN A 674 9.95 -34.71 -78.12
N SER A 675 9.67 -34.58 -76.83
CA SER A 675 9.37 -35.75 -76.01
C SER A 675 8.58 -35.36 -74.77
N THR A 676 7.40 -35.97 -74.75
CA THR A 676 6.30 -36.00 -73.80
C THR A 676 6.71 -36.26 -72.35
N LEU A 677 6.05 -35.54 -71.44
CA LEU A 677 5.93 -35.84 -70.01
C LEU A 677 5.59 -37.32 -69.75
N LYS A 678 6.24 -37.94 -68.75
CA LYS A 678 5.56 -38.88 -67.85
C LYS A 678 5.94 -38.61 -66.40
N LEU A 679 4.95 -38.07 -65.69
CA LEU A 679 4.85 -37.99 -64.23
C LEU A 679 4.57 -39.41 -63.71
N SER A 680 5.36 -39.91 -62.75
CA SER A 680 4.93 -41.04 -61.91
C SER A 680 5.20 -40.75 -60.42
N THR A 681 4.07 -40.80 -59.73
CA THR A 681 3.73 -40.89 -58.30
C THR A 681 4.74 -41.48 -57.30
N LEU A 682 5.01 -40.68 -56.27
CA LEU A 682 5.10 -40.99 -54.82
C LEU A 682 4.96 -42.46 -54.35
N HIS A 683 5.95 -42.94 -53.57
CA HIS A 683 5.69 -43.44 -52.21
C HIS A 683 6.93 -43.36 -51.30
N TYR A 684 6.65 -43.17 -50.01
CA TYR A 684 7.50 -42.71 -48.91
C TYR A 684 8.14 -43.90 -48.15
N GLN A 685 9.43 -43.84 -47.76
CA GLN A 685 9.86 -44.47 -46.51
C GLN A 685 11.16 -43.87 -45.94
N TYR A 686 11.12 -43.61 -44.64
CA TYR A 686 12.13 -42.96 -43.81
C TYR A 686 13.22 -43.96 -43.40
N SER A 687 14.49 -43.56 -43.40
CA SER A 687 15.47 -44.11 -42.46
C SER A 687 16.57 -43.08 -42.17
N ALA A 688 16.83 -42.92 -40.87
CA ALA A 688 17.90 -42.11 -40.33
C ALA A 688 19.14 -42.99 -40.16
N ILE A 689 20.28 -42.59 -40.73
CA ILE A 689 21.61 -43.04 -40.28
C ILE A 689 22.58 -41.84 -40.31
N LEU A 690 23.37 -41.82 -39.25
CA LEU A 690 24.32 -40.85 -38.77
C LEU A 690 25.60 -40.78 -39.63
N ASP A 691 26.21 -39.58 -39.59
CA ASP A 691 27.65 -39.31 -39.51
C ASP A 691 28.49 -39.06 -40.79
N LYS A 692 29.17 -37.90 -40.69
CA LYS A 692 30.50 -37.50 -41.18
C LYS A 692 30.89 -37.47 -42.68
N THR A 693 31.51 -36.31 -42.98
CA THR A 693 32.64 -36.06 -43.89
C THR A 693 32.39 -36.16 -45.41
N PHE A 694 32.47 -35.04 -46.14
CA PHE A 694 33.73 -34.54 -46.73
C PHE A 694 33.51 -33.22 -47.52
N TYR A 695 34.60 -32.48 -47.63
CA TYR A 695 34.81 -31.20 -48.31
C TYR A 695 34.66 -31.25 -49.85
N LYS A 696 34.49 -30.04 -50.42
CA LYS A 696 35.01 -29.49 -51.70
C LYS A 696 34.24 -29.68 -53.04
N LYS A 697 34.03 -28.48 -53.64
CA LYS A 697 34.05 -28.08 -55.07
C LYS A 697 33.00 -28.68 -56.02
N CYS A 698 32.07 -27.85 -56.47
CA CYS A 698 32.20 -27.02 -57.68
C CYS A 698 31.28 -25.81 -57.59
#